data_AF-A0A9X2K4N8-F1
#
_entry.id   AF-A0A9X2K4N8-F1
#
_cell.length_a   1.000
_cell.length_b   1.000
_cell.length_c   1.000
_cell.angle_alpha   90.00
_cell.angle_beta   90.00
_cell.angle_gamma   90.00
#
_symmetry.space_group_name_H-M   'P 1'
#
loop_
_entity.id
_entity.type
_entity.pdbx_description
1 polymer ?
#
loop_
_entity_poly.entity_id
_entity_poly.type
_entity_poly.pdbx_seq_one_letter_code
_entity_poly.pdbx_strand_id
1 'polypeptide(L)'
;MRPLKLHLDDFGSFREPVTVDFSDVDYFVLVGPTGAGKSTLIDAICFALYGTVPRWGKENVIAHALAPSAVAAKVALVFETGGRRYAVVRALKRDARGKVHTAEARLEELVPSVPATAGLDELMSAVARPVAEGAAVTAEVQRITGLEYRFFTQCVVLPQGRFAEFLHAQPRERQDLLVQLLDADVYERIRQRAVQEESGAAQAATFARERLARLTDADEPAERAAEARLASLRALDEQIRGDLDALRSSAEEIRRLAEEREAVRGRVAALTSLAMPPEVPTLAETVRAATGEARDHARDAESAEADEQRAEDELAALDDPDVLMDVLRAADEHERAVTGLRAAEERAARTRAGLGPLAGRARTLDAALADAEETRDRLRDAHAGAELARRLVVGQDCPTCLRPVERLPHHPASADLRAAERHVKACRKEAEQARARLTEAESETRHLERTAHELVEHATRTAHELTGRAAGLARDPADRAARAGGDPADRGARAGGDPADRGARTAGDPDAEAAFAGSGPHGGDDLLAGVDRDDLEGRLAAVRAAERRAAKLRQAARDARARLATAQRRAEELTGRTDRLWRDLEAARDTVVPLGAPPLDRDDLHHAWTALLAWRADAGVRERAALEKQDARVAEAERRARTLWSAVAARLAEHGVETSGPAAAPAAPEKEPPGRAAPGRAAPGRTAPGAAVPGPAAGRFGELVAAAIAEAQAHLARVQENRATARELDERARAEEGRARVAKELAQCLRADAFERWLCTEALDLLVTAASDTLRELSDGQYELALGARNEIEVIDHAEAGMRRNARTLSGGETFQAALALALALSDQVAGLSATAARSLDSLFLDEGFGSLDPATLDTVAATLERLAGGRERMVGVVTHVPALADRIPVRFEVRRDAKGSHLHRVTA
;
A
#
# COMPACT_ATOMS: atom_id res chain seq x y z
N MET A 1 92.89 -27.67 -29.81
CA MET A 1 93.52 -28.45 -28.72
C MET A 1 95.02 -28.62 -28.95
N ARG A 2 95.86 -28.12 -28.03
CA ARG A 2 97.32 -28.29 -27.95
C ARG A 2 97.70 -28.83 -26.56
N PRO A 3 98.48 -29.92 -26.42
CA PRO A 3 98.99 -30.33 -25.11
C PRO A 3 100.05 -29.34 -24.62
N LEU A 4 100.16 -29.17 -23.30
CA LEU A 4 101.20 -28.36 -22.68
C LEU A 4 102.12 -29.22 -21.81
N LYS A 5 101.56 -30.01 -20.89
CA LYS A 5 102.33 -30.95 -20.05
C LYS A 5 101.58 -32.27 -19.87
N LEU A 6 102.28 -33.39 -20.08
CA LEU A 6 101.76 -34.75 -19.91
C LEU A 6 102.54 -35.44 -18.80
N HIS A 7 101.84 -35.98 -17.80
CA HIS A 7 102.43 -36.72 -16.70
C HIS A 7 101.91 -38.15 -16.68
N LEU A 8 102.83 -39.11 -16.53
CA LEU A 8 102.57 -40.54 -16.47
C LEU A 8 103.19 -41.13 -15.21
N ASP A 9 102.41 -41.91 -14.47
CA ASP A 9 102.84 -42.69 -13.32
C ASP A 9 102.26 -44.11 -13.43
N ASP A 10 103.14 -45.12 -13.40
CA ASP A 10 102.88 -46.56 -13.63
C ASP A 10 102.03 -46.92 -14.89
N PHE A 11 101.99 -46.03 -15.90
CA PHE A 11 101.15 -46.18 -17.09
C PHE A 11 101.84 -46.94 -18.24
N GLY A 12 101.32 -48.14 -18.53
CA GLY A 12 101.61 -48.94 -19.72
C GLY A 12 103.04 -49.49 -19.75
N SER A 13 103.94 -48.72 -20.37
CA SER A 13 105.37 -49.06 -20.51
C SER A 13 106.28 -48.21 -19.62
N PHE A 14 105.81 -47.06 -19.14
CA PHE A 14 106.49 -46.21 -18.16
C PHE A 14 106.13 -46.69 -16.75
N ARG A 15 107.15 -46.97 -15.91
CA ARG A 15 106.98 -47.50 -14.54
C ARG A 15 107.57 -46.62 -13.43
N GLU A 16 108.25 -45.55 -13.80
CA GLU A 16 108.71 -44.50 -12.89
C GLU A 16 108.02 -43.20 -13.33
N PRO A 17 107.71 -42.25 -12.41
CA PRO A 17 106.99 -41.03 -12.79
C PRO A 17 107.74 -40.20 -13.83
N VAL A 18 107.09 -39.92 -14.96
CA VAL A 18 107.64 -39.12 -16.07
C VAL A 18 106.71 -37.96 -16.40
N THR A 19 107.27 -36.76 -16.49
CA THR A 19 106.57 -35.57 -17.00
C THR A 19 107.22 -35.12 -18.30
N VAL A 20 106.41 -34.98 -19.34
CA VAL A 20 106.79 -34.46 -20.66
C VAL A 20 106.31 -33.02 -20.78
N ASP A 21 107.21 -32.13 -21.18
CA ASP A 21 106.93 -30.72 -21.38
C ASP A 21 106.91 -30.38 -22.88
N PHE A 22 105.76 -29.90 -23.34
CA PHE A 22 105.48 -29.47 -24.71
C PHE A 22 105.21 -27.96 -24.79
N SER A 23 105.31 -27.23 -23.67
CA SER A 23 104.87 -25.82 -23.58
C SER A 23 105.70 -24.85 -24.43
N ASP A 24 106.92 -25.23 -24.80
CA ASP A 24 107.86 -24.48 -25.65
C ASP A 24 108.16 -25.18 -27.00
N VAL A 25 107.27 -26.09 -27.43
CA VAL A 25 107.51 -27.00 -28.56
C VAL A 25 106.41 -26.86 -29.62
N ASP A 26 106.78 -26.48 -30.85
CA ASP A 26 105.89 -26.51 -32.03
C ASP A 26 106.15 -27.73 -32.94
N TYR A 27 107.41 -28.17 -33.09
CA TYR A 27 107.77 -29.34 -33.91
C TYR A 27 108.64 -30.32 -33.13
N PHE A 28 108.23 -31.58 -33.01
CA PHE A 28 108.99 -32.60 -32.29
C PHE A 28 108.85 -34.02 -32.83
N VAL A 29 109.78 -34.87 -32.42
CA VAL A 29 109.80 -36.30 -32.77
C VAL A 29 110.00 -37.21 -31.56
N LEU A 30 109.19 -38.27 -31.47
CA LEU A 30 109.37 -39.39 -30.54
C LEU A 30 110.24 -40.46 -31.23
N VAL A 31 111.45 -40.69 -30.72
CA VAL A 31 112.49 -41.55 -31.32
C VAL A 31 112.82 -42.72 -30.38
N GLY A 32 113.19 -43.87 -30.95
CA GLY A 32 113.57 -45.05 -30.17
C GLY A 32 113.20 -46.38 -30.85
N PRO A 33 113.78 -47.51 -30.39
CA PRO A 33 113.57 -48.80 -31.02
C PRO A 33 112.11 -49.29 -30.90
N THR A 34 111.72 -50.19 -31.80
CA THR A 34 110.36 -50.77 -31.82
C THR A 34 110.05 -51.47 -30.51
N GLY A 35 108.93 -51.11 -29.87
CA GLY A 35 108.57 -51.61 -28.54
C GLY A 35 109.23 -50.89 -27.35
N ALA A 36 109.94 -49.77 -27.57
CA ALA A 36 110.51 -48.94 -26.49
C ALA A 36 109.46 -48.14 -25.69
N GLY A 37 108.26 -47.94 -26.21
CA GLY A 37 107.18 -47.19 -25.53
C GLY A 37 106.73 -45.89 -26.21
N LYS A 38 107.24 -45.56 -27.41
CA LYS A 38 106.95 -44.29 -28.13
C LYS A 38 105.46 -43.96 -28.19
N SER A 39 104.66 -44.83 -28.80
CA SER A 39 103.21 -44.65 -28.93
C SER A 39 102.47 -44.71 -27.58
N THR A 40 103.10 -45.15 -26.48
CA THR A 40 102.48 -45.08 -25.13
C THR A 40 102.31 -43.64 -24.64
N LEU A 41 103.12 -42.68 -25.12
CA LEU A 41 102.92 -41.26 -24.82
C LEU A 41 101.64 -40.73 -25.51
N ILE A 42 101.39 -41.14 -26.76
CA ILE A 42 100.17 -40.82 -27.50
C ILE A 42 98.96 -41.56 -26.90
N ASP A 43 99.12 -42.85 -26.56
CA ASP A 43 98.11 -43.62 -25.82
C ASP A 43 97.73 -42.90 -24.51
N ALA A 44 98.69 -42.29 -23.80
CA ALA A 44 98.44 -41.54 -22.57
C ALA A 44 97.67 -40.22 -22.81
N ILE A 45 97.94 -39.48 -23.89
CA ILE A 45 97.15 -38.29 -24.28
C ILE A 45 95.70 -38.70 -24.57
N CYS A 46 95.49 -39.73 -25.41
CA CYS A 46 94.18 -40.29 -25.70
C CYS A 46 93.46 -40.78 -24.44
N PHE A 47 94.17 -41.48 -23.55
CA PHE A 47 93.63 -41.96 -22.28
C PHE A 47 93.22 -40.80 -21.37
N ALA A 48 94.06 -39.78 -21.20
CA ALA A 48 93.76 -38.62 -20.35
C ALA A 48 92.48 -37.91 -20.81
N LEU A 49 92.37 -37.63 -22.12
CA LEU A 49 91.20 -36.98 -22.72
C LEU A 49 89.95 -37.87 -22.66
N TYR A 50 89.99 -39.08 -23.22
CA TYR A 50 88.78 -39.86 -23.50
C TYR A 50 88.56 -41.09 -22.60
N GLY A 51 89.59 -41.54 -21.86
CA GLY A 51 89.56 -42.74 -21.01
C GLY A 51 89.88 -44.05 -21.75
N THR A 52 90.31 -43.97 -23.01
CA THR A 52 90.58 -45.11 -23.90
C THR A 52 91.67 -44.75 -24.91
N VAL A 53 92.30 -45.76 -25.54
CA VAL A 53 93.44 -45.55 -26.47
C VAL A 53 93.29 -46.38 -27.75
N PRO A 54 93.85 -45.96 -28.89
CA PRO A 54 93.61 -46.62 -30.18
C PRO A 54 94.05 -48.08 -30.21
N ARG A 55 95.17 -48.35 -29.53
CA ARG A 55 95.91 -49.62 -29.60
C ARG A 55 95.28 -50.76 -28.78
N TRP A 56 94.22 -50.51 -28.00
CA TRP A 56 93.46 -51.57 -27.31
C TRP A 56 92.35 -52.19 -28.19
N GLY A 57 92.05 -51.62 -29.36
CA GLY A 57 91.11 -52.17 -30.35
C GLY A 57 89.62 -52.13 -29.96
N LYS A 58 89.29 -51.99 -28.68
CA LYS A 58 87.95 -51.70 -28.15
C LYS A 58 88.03 -50.61 -27.10
N GLU A 59 86.98 -49.80 -27.01
CA GLU A 59 86.84 -48.81 -25.96
C GLU A 59 86.70 -49.46 -24.58
N ASN A 60 87.06 -48.73 -23.53
CA ASN A 60 86.94 -49.11 -22.12
C ASN A 60 87.81 -50.32 -21.66
N VAL A 61 88.75 -50.82 -22.47
CA VAL A 61 89.66 -51.92 -22.09
C VAL A 61 90.86 -51.41 -21.25
N ILE A 62 90.55 -50.67 -20.19
CA ILE A 62 91.50 -50.02 -19.27
C ILE A 62 92.46 -50.98 -18.53
N ALA A 63 92.22 -52.30 -18.61
CA ALA A 63 93.11 -53.31 -18.03
C ALA A 63 94.53 -53.30 -18.65
N HIS A 64 94.68 -52.81 -19.89
CA HIS A 64 95.97 -52.71 -20.58
C HIS A 64 96.79 -51.45 -20.24
N ALA A 65 96.22 -50.49 -19.51
CA ALA A 65 96.95 -49.30 -19.03
C ALA A 65 97.84 -49.57 -17.81
N LEU A 66 97.56 -50.62 -17.03
CA LEU A 66 98.24 -50.89 -15.76
C LEU A 66 99.09 -52.15 -15.85
N ALA A 67 100.40 -52.03 -15.63
CA ALA A 67 101.32 -53.16 -15.71
C ALA A 67 100.91 -54.33 -14.77
N PRO A 68 101.20 -55.61 -15.08
CA PRO A 68 100.82 -56.73 -14.22
C PRO A 68 101.34 -56.64 -12.78
N SER A 69 102.47 -55.95 -12.55
CA SER A 69 103.05 -55.69 -11.22
C SER A 69 102.46 -54.47 -10.48
N ALA A 70 101.78 -53.56 -11.19
CA ALA A 70 101.35 -52.27 -10.66
C ALA A 70 99.96 -52.35 -9.98
N VAL A 71 99.76 -51.53 -8.95
CA VAL A 71 98.52 -51.50 -8.14
C VAL A 71 97.63 -50.29 -8.48
N ALA A 72 98.24 -49.18 -8.89
CA ALA A 72 97.58 -47.99 -9.39
C ALA A 72 98.43 -47.37 -10.51
N ALA A 73 97.83 -46.54 -11.35
CA ALA A 73 98.51 -45.71 -12.34
C ALA A 73 97.79 -44.37 -12.42
N LYS A 74 98.49 -43.29 -12.78
CA LYS A 74 97.93 -41.96 -12.92
C LYS A 74 98.42 -41.32 -14.22
N VAL A 75 97.49 -40.70 -14.96
CA VAL A 75 97.82 -39.84 -16.08
C VAL A 75 97.18 -38.48 -15.85
N ALA A 76 97.96 -37.41 -16.02
CA ALA A 76 97.46 -36.05 -16.03
C ALA A 76 97.93 -35.34 -17.32
N LEU A 77 97.03 -34.60 -17.94
CA LEU A 77 97.31 -33.80 -19.14
C LEU A 77 96.82 -32.38 -18.91
N VAL A 78 97.73 -31.42 -18.95
CA VAL A 78 97.42 -30.00 -19.10
C VAL A 78 97.43 -29.68 -20.59
N PHE A 79 96.35 -29.08 -21.10
CA PHE A 79 96.18 -28.73 -22.52
C PHE A 79 95.45 -27.39 -22.68
N GLU A 80 95.54 -26.79 -23.86
CA GLU A 80 94.87 -25.55 -24.22
C GLU A 80 93.98 -25.75 -25.46
N THR A 81 92.81 -25.11 -25.52
CA THR A 81 91.93 -25.12 -26.71
C THR A 81 90.99 -23.92 -26.67
N GLY A 82 90.76 -23.26 -27.81
CA GLY A 82 89.91 -22.06 -27.87
C GLY A 82 90.33 -20.92 -26.93
N GLY A 83 91.64 -20.74 -26.73
CA GLY A 83 92.21 -19.74 -25.81
C GLY A 83 92.01 -20.03 -24.31
N ARG A 84 91.59 -21.24 -23.93
CA ARG A 84 91.36 -21.67 -22.54
C ARG A 84 92.19 -22.88 -22.19
N ARG A 85 92.75 -22.91 -20.97
CA ARG A 85 93.58 -24.00 -20.48
C ARG A 85 92.82 -24.91 -19.52
N TYR A 86 93.04 -26.20 -19.64
CA TYR A 86 92.39 -27.24 -18.85
C TYR A 86 93.42 -28.25 -18.34
N ALA A 87 93.15 -28.83 -17.17
CA ALA A 87 93.80 -30.05 -16.69
C ALA A 87 92.77 -31.18 -16.67
N VAL A 88 93.13 -32.33 -17.25
CA VAL A 88 92.37 -33.58 -17.10
C VAL A 88 93.24 -34.61 -16.42
N VAL A 89 92.70 -35.26 -15.38
CA VAL A 89 93.39 -36.25 -14.55
C VAL A 89 92.57 -37.52 -14.52
N ARG A 90 93.23 -38.67 -14.75
CA ARG A 90 92.63 -40.00 -14.59
C ARG A 90 93.57 -40.92 -13.81
N ALA A 91 93.07 -41.49 -12.73
CA ALA A 91 93.78 -42.51 -11.96
C ALA A 91 93.06 -43.86 -12.09
N LEU A 92 93.84 -44.91 -12.34
CA LEU A 92 93.42 -46.30 -12.36
C LEU A 92 93.88 -46.99 -11.07
N LYS A 93 93.10 -47.96 -10.61
CA LYS A 93 93.44 -48.81 -9.47
C LYS A 93 93.04 -50.26 -9.75
N ARG A 94 93.84 -51.21 -9.26
CA ARG A 94 93.49 -52.63 -9.24
C ARG A 94 92.81 -52.97 -7.91
N ASP A 95 91.68 -53.65 -7.97
CA ASP A 95 91.01 -54.18 -6.77
C ASP A 95 91.69 -55.46 -6.26
N ALA A 96 91.28 -55.92 -5.07
CA ALA A 96 91.80 -57.15 -4.46
C ALA A 96 91.41 -58.46 -5.23
N ARG A 97 90.64 -58.35 -6.31
CA ARG A 97 90.27 -59.45 -7.21
C ARG A 97 91.03 -59.40 -8.54
N GLY A 98 91.96 -58.45 -8.68
CA GLY A 98 92.78 -58.26 -9.89
C GLY A 98 92.14 -57.37 -10.96
N LYS A 99 90.93 -56.85 -10.76
CA LYS A 99 90.23 -56.03 -11.77
C LYS A 99 90.69 -54.58 -11.71
N VAL A 100 91.12 -54.05 -12.85
CA VAL A 100 91.43 -52.62 -13.02
C VAL A 100 90.13 -51.82 -13.19
N HIS A 101 90.04 -50.70 -12.50
CA HIS A 101 88.94 -49.74 -12.58
C HIS A 101 89.48 -48.31 -12.51
N THR A 102 88.73 -47.35 -13.05
CA THR A 102 89.00 -45.92 -12.86
C THR A 102 88.63 -45.55 -11.43
N ALA A 103 89.61 -45.10 -10.65
CA ALA A 103 89.45 -44.65 -9.27
C ALA A 103 89.26 -43.13 -9.16
N GLU A 104 89.82 -42.37 -10.11
CA GLU A 104 89.64 -40.93 -10.24
C GLU A 104 89.49 -40.57 -11.72
N ALA A 105 88.56 -39.66 -12.03
CA ALA A 105 88.55 -38.92 -13.29
C ALA A 105 88.00 -37.52 -12.99
N ARG A 106 88.74 -36.47 -13.37
CA ARG A 106 88.30 -35.07 -13.21
C ARG A 106 88.85 -34.16 -14.31
N LEU A 107 88.13 -33.08 -14.56
CA LEU A 107 88.44 -32.03 -15.53
C LEU A 107 88.28 -30.65 -14.88
N GLU A 108 89.33 -29.85 -14.96
CA GLU A 108 89.49 -28.55 -14.30
C GLU A 108 89.86 -27.48 -15.35
N GLU A 109 89.22 -26.32 -15.33
CA GLU A 109 89.65 -25.15 -16.12
C GLU A 109 90.66 -24.38 -15.27
N LEU A 110 91.84 -24.09 -15.84
CA LEU A 110 92.96 -23.47 -15.13
C LEU A 110 92.98 -21.95 -15.33
N VAL A 111 93.57 -21.23 -14.38
CA VAL A 111 93.72 -19.77 -14.44
C VAL A 111 94.74 -19.39 -15.55
N PRO A 112 94.34 -18.68 -16.63
CA PRO A 112 95.24 -18.43 -17.77
C PRO A 112 96.44 -17.54 -17.47
N SER A 113 96.45 -16.80 -16.36
CA SER A 113 97.53 -15.89 -15.97
C SER A 113 98.79 -16.60 -15.44
N VAL A 114 98.73 -17.90 -15.14
CA VAL A 114 99.92 -18.70 -14.87
C VAL A 114 100.60 -19.00 -16.22
N PRO A 115 101.93 -18.82 -16.38
CA PRO A 115 102.62 -19.13 -17.63
C PRO A 115 102.45 -20.60 -18.03
N ALA A 116 102.30 -20.91 -19.32
CA ALA A 116 102.21 -22.30 -19.80
C ALA A 116 103.47 -23.13 -19.48
N THR A 117 104.61 -22.46 -19.30
CA THR A 117 105.91 -23.02 -18.92
C THR A 117 106.05 -23.35 -17.42
N ALA A 118 105.11 -22.92 -16.57
CA ALA A 118 105.11 -23.12 -15.12
C ALA A 118 105.18 -24.60 -14.68
N GLY A 119 105.52 -24.87 -13.42
CA GLY A 119 105.61 -26.24 -12.90
C GLY A 119 104.29 -27.02 -13.05
N LEU A 120 104.34 -28.35 -13.19
CA LEU A 120 103.12 -29.16 -13.26
C LEU A 120 102.25 -28.95 -12.01
N ASP A 121 102.85 -28.99 -10.83
CA ASP A 121 102.15 -28.78 -9.55
C ASP A 121 101.60 -27.35 -9.41
N GLU A 122 102.27 -26.36 -10.00
CA GLU A 122 101.84 -24.95 -10.04
C GLU A 122 100.62 -24.78 -10.95
N LEU A 123 100.67 -25.33 -12.17
CA LEU A 123 99.55 -25.37 -13.10
C LEU A 123 98.34 -26.11 -12.51
N MET A 124 98.56 -27.28 -11.89
CA MET A 124 97.50 -28.09 -11.29
C MET A 124 96.95 -27.51 -9.97
N SER A 125 97.69 -26.61 -9.31
CA SER A 125 97.17 -25.83 -8.17
C SER A 125 96.33 -24.62 -8.61
N ALA A 126 96.56 -24.12 -9.82
CA ALA A 126 95.91 -22.92 -10.37
C ALA A 126 94.54 -23.22 -11.02
N VAL A 127 93.65 -23.92 -10.31
CA VAL A 127 92.29 -24.23 -10.79
C VAL A 127 91.40 -22.97 -10.72
N ALA A 128 90.83 -22.56 -11.85
CA ALA A 128 89.84 -21.49 -11.94
C ALA A 128 88.43 -22.00 -11.60
N ARG A 129 88.07 -23.20 -12.08
CA ARG A 129 86.84 -23.93 -11.68
C ARG A 129 86.93 -25.43 -12.00
N PRO A 130 86.25 -26.30 -11.24
CA PRO A 130 85.93 -27.65 -11.72
C PRO A 130 84.98 -27.56 -12.93
N VAL A 131 85.06 -28.54 -13.82
CA VAL A 131 84.24 -28.63 -15.04
C VAL A 131 83.44 -29.93 -15.09
N ALA A 132 84.07 -31.07 -14.82
CA ALA A 132 83.41 -32.37 -14.76
C ALA A 132 84.19 -33.39 -13.89
N GLU A 133 83.47 -34.36 -13.33
CA GLU A 133 84.04 -35.46 -12.53
C GLU A 133 83.42 -36.82 -12.94
N GLY A 134 84.15 -37.90 -12.64
CA GLY A 134 83.71 -39.27 -12.88
C GLY A 134 83.40 -39.55 -14.35
N ALA A 135 82.21 -40.10 -14.61
CA ALA A 135 81.77 -40.47 -15.95
C ALA A 135 81.52 -39.27 -16.88
N ALA A 136 81.22 -38.07 -16.34
CA ALA A 136 80.92 -36.89 -17.15
C ALA A 136 82.15 -36.33 -17.87
N VAL A 137 83.37 -36.63 -17.39
CA VAL A 137 84.64 -36.10 -17.93
C VAL A 137 84.78 -36.34 -19.43
N THR A 138 84.49 -37.54 -19.92
CA THR A 138 84.67 -37.84 -21.36
C THR A 138 83.70 -37.02 -22.24
N ALA A 139 82.44 -36.84 -21.82
CA ALA A 139 81.47 -36.05 -22.56
C ALA A 139 81.80 -34.55 -22.54
N GLU A 140 82.28 -34.03 -21.40
CA GLU A 140 82.67 -32.63 -21.30
C GLU A 140 83.99 -32.33 -22.02
N VAL A 141 84.94 -33.27 -22.05
CA VAL A 141 86.13 -33.19 -22.93
C VAL A 141 85.70 -33.16 -24.40
N GLN A 142 84.79 -34.03 -24.84
CA GLN A 142 84.24 -34.00 -26.21
C GLN A 142 83.62 -32.64 -26.54
N ARG A 143 82.84 -32.07 -25.62
CA ARG A 143 82.21 -30.75 -25.76
C ARG A 143 83.23 -29.59 -25.82
N ILE A 144 84.38 -29.73 -25.18
CA ILE A 144 85.44 -28.72 -25.11
C ILE A 144 86.45 -28.83 -26.26
N THR A 145 86.79 -30.03 -26.71
CA THR A 145 87.65 -30.25 -27.88
C THR A 145 86.90 -30.17 -29.20
N GLY A 146 85.57 -30.29 -29.18
CA GLY A 146 84.73 -30.33 -30.38
C GLY A 146 84.76 -31.67 -31.12
N LEU A 147 85.40 -32.71 -30.56
CA LEU A 147 85.60 -33.99 -31.21
C LEU A 147 85.24 -35.18 -30.31
N GLU A 148 84.39 -36.07 -30.84
CA GLU A 148 84.26 -37.45 -30.36
C GLU A 148 85.59 -38.21 -30.47
N TYR A 149 85.77 -39.25 -29.64
CA TYR A 149 86.99 -40.04 -29.59
C TYR A 149 87.38 -40.65 -30.96
N ARG A 150 86.41 -41.24 -31.68
CA ARG A 150 86.63 -41.81 -33.03
C ARG A 150 87.24 -40.80 -34.00
N PHE A 151 86.76 -39.56 -33.96
CA PHE A 151 87.18 -38.49 -34.85
C PHE A 151 88.50 -37.86 -34.40
N PHE A 152 88.73 -37.74 -33.09
CA PHE A 152 90.06 -37.39 -32.56
C PHE A 152 91.16 -38.35 -33.05
N THR A 153 90.86 -39.66 -33.12
CA THR A 153 91.75 -40.70 -33.68
C THR A 153 91.77 -40.81 -35.21
N GLN A 154 91.14 -39.86 -35.91
CA GLN A 154 91.14 -39.73 -37.37
C GLN A 154 91.61 -38.34 -37.85
N CYS A 155 91.63 -37.34 -36.97
CA CYS A 155 91.94 -35.94 -37.32
C CYS A 155 93.13 -35.35 -36.53
N VAL A 156 93.34 -35.76 -35.28
CA VAL A 156 94.37 -35.20 -34.37
C VAL A 156 95.47 -36.21 -34.09
N VAL A 157 95.11 -37.46 -33.80
CA VAL A 157 96.05 -38.58 -33.68
C VAL A 157 95.81 -39.51 -34.86
N LEU A 158 96.84 -39.78 -35.66
CA LEU A 158 96.82 -40.76 -36.74
C LEU A 158 97.62 -42.01 -36.32
N PRO A 159 96.97 -43.03 -35.74
CA PRO A 159 97.64 -44.23 -35.22
C PRO A 159 98.08 -45.19 -36.34
N GLN A 160 99.16 -45.93 -36.08
CA GLN A 160 99.78 -46.85 -37.04
C GLN A 160 98.76 -47.75 -37.76
N GLY A 161 98.77 -47.73 -39.10
CA GLY A 161 97.94 -48.58 -39.96
C GLY A 161 96.46 -48.18 -40.09
N ARG A 162 96.01 -47.12 -39.42
CA ARG A 162 94.64 -46.55 -39.54
C ARG A 162 94.59 -45.22 -40.28
N PHE A 163 95.75 -44.79 -40.78
CA PHE A 163 96.00 -43.51 -41.44
C PHE A 163 94.98 -43.17 -42.54
N ALA A 164 94.42 -44.18 -43.23
CA ALA A 164 93.46 -44.02 -44.33
C ALA A 164 91.97 -44.02 -43.91
N GLU A 165 91.61 -44.12 -42.62
CA GLU A 165 90.23 -44.32 -42.18
C GLU A 165 89.25 -43.26 -42.75
N PHE A 166 89.58 -41.97 -42.70
CA PHE A 166 88.72 -40.90 -43.25
C PHE A 166 88.62 -40.93 -44.80
N LEU A 167 89.73 -41.24 -45.47
CA LEU A 167 89.80 -41.41 -46.93
C LEU A 167 88.93 -42.60 -47.42
N HIS A 168 88.69 -43.59 -46.56
CA HIS A 168 87.94 -44.80 -46.89
C HIS A 168 86.55 -44.89 -46.25
N ALA A 169 86.19 -43.95 -45.37
CA ALA A 169 84.89 -43.84 -44.71
C ALA A 169 83.71 -43.79 -45.71
N GLN A 170 82.50 -44.07 -45.22
CA GLN A 170 81.27 -43.91 -45.97
C GLN A 170 80.87 -42.42 -46.08
N PRO A 171 80.14 -41.99 -47.12
CA PRO A 171 79.69 -40.61 -47.26
C PRO A 171 78.90 -40.09 -46.04
N ARG A 172 78.14 -40.96 -45.35
CA ARG A 172 77.46 -40.62 -44.08
C ARG A 172 78.44 -40.37 -42.94
N GLU A 173 79.43 -41.24 -42.76
CA GLU A 173 80.44 -41.12 -41.71
C GLU A 173 81.28 -39.84 -41.89
N ARG A 174 81.54 -39.43 -43.15
CA ARG A 174 82.12 -38.11 -43.47
C ARG A 174 81.17 -36.95 -43.19
N GLN A 175 79.88 -37.08 -43.49
CA GLN A 175 78.87 -36.06 -43.15
C GLN A 175 78.78 -35.88 -41.63
N ASP A 176 78.68 -36.96 -40.85
CA ASP A 176 78.61 -36.92 -39.38
C ASP A 176 79.82 -36.17 -38.78
N LEU A 177 81.03 -36.42 -39.30
CA LEU A 177 82.24 -35.70 -38.90
C LEU A 177 82.13 -34.20 -39.20
N LEU A 178 81.76 -33.84 -40.44
CA LEU A 178 81.63 -32.44 -40.85
C LEU A 178 80.56 -31.69 -40.05
N VAL A 179 79.42 -32.31 -39.74
CA VAL A 179 78.38 -31.73 -38.87
C VAL A 179 78.95 -31.34 -37.50
N GLN A 180 79.77 -32.19 -36.88
CA GLN A 180 80.37 -31.91 -35.57
C GLN A 180 81.46 -30.83 -35.63
N LEU A 181 82.30 -30.84 -36.68
CA LEU A 181 83.34 -29.83 -36.90
C LEU A 181 82.76 -28.43 -37.16
N LEU A 182 81.67 -28.35 -37.93
CA LEU A 182 81.02 -27.10 -38.36
C LEU A 182 80.04 -26.52 -37.32
N ASP A 183 79.77 -27.23 -36.21
CA ASP A 183 78.74 -26.87 -35.21
C ASP A 183 77.32 -26.78 -35.80
N ALA A 184 77.02 -27.61 -36.80
CA ALA A 184 75.81 -27.51 -37.60
C ALA A 184 74.52 -27.98 -36.89
N ASP A 185 74.62 -28.60 -35.69
CA ASP A 185 73.46 -28.94 -34.86
C ASP A 185 72.65 -27.70 -34.42
N VAL A 186 73.28 -26.52 -34.45
CA VAL A 186 72.58 -25.24 -34.22
C VAL A 186 71.40 -25.06 -35.18
N TYR A 187 71.49 -25.52 -36.43
CA TYR A 187 70.43 -25.41 -37.42
C TYR A 187 69.27 -26.37 -37.13
N GLU A 188 69.58 -27.60 -36.70
CA GLU A 188 68.56 -28.56 -36.23
C GLU A 188 67.84 -28.04 -34.97
N ARG A 189 68.56 -27.39 -34.05
CA ARG A 189 67.96 -26.73 -32.88
C ARG A 189 67.05 -25.55 -33.26
N ILE A 190 67.44 -24.74 -34.25
CA ILE A 190 66.57 -23.67 -34.80
C ILE A 190 65.33 -24.29 -35.48
N ARG A 191 65.51 -25.37 -36.26
CA ARG A 191 64.41 -26.10 -36.91
C ARG A 191 63.40 -26.65 -35.88
N GLN A 192 63.88 -27.28 -34.81
CA GLN A 192 63.02 -27.78 -33.73
C GLN A 192 62.20 -26.66 -33.07
N ARG A 193 62.81 -25.50 -32.83
CA ARG A 193 62.10 -24.32 -32.30
C ARG A 193 61.07 -23.79 -33.30
N ALA A 194 61.39 -23.74 -34.59
CA ALA A 194 60.46 -23.34 -35.63
C ALA A 194 59.25 -24.30 -35.74
N VAL A 195 59.43 -25.62 -35.56
CA VAL A 195 58.30 -26.58 -35.48
C VAL A 195 57.42 -26.33 -34.25
N GLN A 196 58.01 -25.98 -33.09
CA GLN A 196 57.24 -25.64 -31.88
C GLN A 196 56.43 -24.34 -32.08
N GLU A 197 57.02 -23.34 -32.72
CA GLU A 197 56.38 -22.06 -33.03
C GLU A 197 55.26 -22.21 -34.08
N GLU A 198 55.47 -23.05 -35.11
CA GLU A 198 54.43 -23.40 -36.11
C GLU A 198 53.20 -24.01 -35.44
N SER A 199 53.41 -25.01 -34.57
CA SER A 199 52.31 -25.69 -33.89
C SER A 199 51.57 -24.77 -32.91
N GLY A 200 52.29 -23.96 -32.14
CA GLY A 200 51.71 -23.01 -31.20
C GLY A 200 50.88 -21.92 -31.89
N ALA A 201 51.43 -21.32 -32.95
CA ALA A 201 50.73 -20.29 -33.72
C ALA A 201 49.53 -20.87 -34.50
N ALA A 202 49.64 -22.08 -35.07
CA ALA A 202 48.51 -22.75 -35.73
C ALA A 202 47.36 -23.09 -34.77
N GLN A 203 47.66 -23.48 -33.53
CA GLN A 203 46.66 -23.69 -32.49
C GLN A 203 45.99 -22.37 -32.06
N ALA A 204 46.78 -21.30 -31.88
CA ALA A 204 46.27 -19.98 -31.53
C ALA A 204 45.36 -19.38 -32.62
N ALA A 205 45.74 -19.53 -33.89
CA ALA A 205 44.93 -19.17 -35.05
C ALA A 205 43.60 -19.94 -35.10
N THR A 206 43.65 -21.27 -34.94
CA THR A 206 42.44 -22.12 -34.91
C THR A 206 41.50 -21.69 -33.79
N PHE A 207 42.00 -21.47 -32.57
CA PHE A 207 41.20 -21.00 -31.43
C PHE A 207 40.59 -19.60 -31.67
N ALA A 208 41.34 -18.69 -32.30
CA ALA A 208 40.81 -17.37 -32.68
C ALA A 208 39.67 -17.48 -33.71
N ARG A 209 39.82 -18.33 -34.73
CA ARG A 209 38.75 -18.64 -35.72
C ARG A 209 37.54 -19.35 -35.11
N GLU A 210 37.73 -20.24 -34.14
CA GLU A 210 36.63 -20.91 -33.44
C GLU A 210 35.84 -19.97 -32.52
N ARG A 211 36.48 -18.95 -31.95
CA ARG A 211 35.77 -17.85 -31.25
C ARG A 211 35.08 -16.93 -32.27
N LEU A 212 35.79 -16.62 -33.36
CA LEU A 212 35.29 -16.17 -34.66
C LEU A 212 33.86 -16.65 -34.96
N ALA A 213 33.75 -17.94 -35.27
CA ALA A 213 32.52 -18.58 -35.75
C ALA A 213 31.35 -18.60 -34.74
N ARG A 214 31.56 -18.23 -33.48
CA ARG A 214 30.49 -18.14 -32.45
C ARG A 214 29.80 -16.76 -32.43
N LEU A 215 30.40 -15.74 -33.03
CA LEU A 215 29.88 -14.37 -33.07
C LEU A 215 29.00 -14.17 -34.31
N THR A 216 27.86 -14.87 -34.36
CA THR A 216 27.01 -14.95 -35.57
C THR A 216 26.22 -13.68 -35.90
N ASP A 217 26.14 -12.71 -34.99
CA ASP A 217 25.49 -11.40 -35.17
C ASP A 217 26.50 -10.23 -35.27
N ALA A 218 27.76 -10.52 -35.57
CA ALA A 218 28.87 -9.56 -35.55
C ALA A 218 29.19 -8.89 -36.91
N ASP A 219 28.19 -8.69 -37.78
CA ASP A 219 28.39 -8.17 -39.13
C ASP A 219 27.72 -6.80 -39.39
N GLU A 220 28.06 -6.18 -40.52
CA GLU A 220 27.53 -4.85 -40.89
C GLU A 220 26.05 -4.85 -41.32
N PRO A 221 25.50 -5.91 -41.95
CA PRO A 221 24.06 -6.12 -42.03
C PRO A 221 23.34 -6.09 -40.66
N ALA A 222 23.82 -6.84 -39.66
CA ALA A 222 23.18 -6.92 -38.35
C ALA A 222 23.22 -5.58 -37.61
N GLU A 223 24.34 -4.87 -37.63
CA GLU A 223 24.47 -3.55 -36.99
C GLU A 223 23.47 -2.56 -37.60
N ARG A 224 23.43 -2.43 -38.94
CA ARG A 224 22.48 -1.54 -39.62
C ARG A 224 21.03 -1.95 -39.44
N ALA A 225 20.74 -3.25 -39.29
CA ALA A 225 19.38 -3.72 -38.97
C ALA A 225 18.96 -3.30 -37.55
N ALA A 226 19.86 -3.39 -36.57
CA ALA A 226 19.62 -2.93 -35.21
C ALA A 226 19.50 -1.39 -35.12
N GLU A 227 20.33 -0.63 -35.85
CA GLU A 227 20.20 0.82 -36.00
C GLU A 227 18.86 1.23 -36.61
N ALA A 228 18.47 0.61 -37.73
CA ALA A 228 17.20 0.89 -38.40
C ALA A 228 15.99 0.55 -37.52
N ARG A 229 16.06 -0.57 -36.78
CA ARG A 229 15.05 -0.97 -35.79
C ARG A 229 14.91 0.07 -34.67
N LEU A 230 16.02 0.56 -34.13
CA LEU A 230 16.04 1.60 -33.10
C LEU A 230 15.52 2.94 -33.63
N ALA A 231 15.87 3.33 -34.85
CA ALA A 231 15.37 4.54 -35.49
C ALA A 231 13.85 4.47 -35.73
N SER A 232 13.34 3.33 -36.20
CA SER A 232 11.90 3.05 -36.36
C SER A 232 11.15 3.15 -35.02
N LEU A 233 11.66 2.54 -33.96
CA LEU A 233 11.02 2.61 -32.63
C LEU A 233 11.06 4.03 -32.03
N ARG A 234 12.12 4.81 -32.27
CA ARG A 234 12.16 6.24 -31.86
C ARG A 234 11.17 7.11 -32.64
N ALA A 235 10.96 6.83 -33.93
CA ALA A 235 9.93 7.51 -34.72
C ALA A 235 8.51 7.14 -34.25
N LEU A 236 8.30 5.89 -33.83
CA LEU A 236 7.06 5.43 -33.20
C LEU A 236 6.78 6.15 -31.88
N ASP A 237 7.77 6.32 -30.99
CA ASP A 237 7.58 7.02 -29.71
C ASP A 237 7.06 8.44 -29.90
N GLU A 238 7.63 9.20 -30.83
CA GLU A 238 7.19 10.57 -31.13
C GLU A 238 5.73 10.62 -31.63
N GLN A 239 5.33 9.67 -32.48
CA GLN A 239 3.96 9.54 -32.97
C GLN A 239 2.99 9.15 -31.85
N ILE A 240 3.35 8.13 -31.06
CA ILE A 240 2.53 7.63 -29.95
C ILE A 240 2.37 8.72 -28.89
N ARG A 241 3.40 9.52 -28.59
CA ARG A 241 3.29 10.65 -27.66
C ARG A 241 2.25 11.67 -28.13
N GLY A 242 2.26 12.01 -29.41
CA GLY A 242 1.23 12.86 -30.04
C GLY A 242 -0.18 12.27 -29.98
N ASP A 243 -0.33 10.96 -30.28
CA ASP A 243 -1.62 10.27 -30.16
C ASP A 243 -2.14 10.25 -28.70
N LEU A 244 -1.25 10.07 -27.72
CA LEU A 244 -1.59 10.03 -26.30
C LEU A 244 -2.04 11.40 -25.77
N ASP A 245 -1.44 12.50 -26.23
CA ASP A 245 -1.91 13.86 -25.92
C ASP A 245 -3.25 14.17 -26.62
N ALA A 246 -3.47 13.67 -27.84
CA ALA A 246 -4.78 13.75 -28.52
C ALA A 246 -5.87 12.92 -27.80
N LEU A 247 -5.52 11.75 -27.28
CA LEU A 247 -6.41 10.92 -26.44
C LEU A 247 -6.72 11.60 -25.10
N ARG A 248 -5.74 12.25 -24.45
CA ARG A 248 -5.95 13.05 -23.22
C ARG A 248 -6.91 14.22 -23.47
N SER A 249 -6.69 14.95 -24.57
CA SER A 249 -7.56 16.05 -25.02
C SER A 249 -8.99 15.56 -25.29
N SER A 250 -9.13 14.41 -25.94
CA SER A 250 -10.43 13.77 -26.20
C SER A 250 -11.14 13.34 -24.90
N ALA A 251 -10.39 12.80 -23.93
CA ALA A 251 -10.91 12.41 -22.63
C ALA A 251 -11.42 13.61 -21.79
N GLU A 252 -10.78 14.77 -21.93
CA GLU A 252 -11.21 16.02 -21.29
C GLU A 252 -12.44 16.63 -21.99
N GLU A 253 -12.51 16.58 -23.33
CA GLU A 253 -13.72 16.96 -24.07
C GLU A 253 -14.93 16.08 -23.69
N ILE A 254 -14.76 14.75 -23.65
CA ILE A 254 -15.83 13.83 -23.23
C ILE A 254 -16.34 14.15 -21.82
N ARG A 255 -15.45 14.48 -20.88
CA ARG A 255 -15.80 14.87 -19.50
C ARG A 255 -16.65 16.14 -19.49
N ARG A 256 -16.19 17.21 -20.13
CA ARG A 256 -16.91 18.49 -20.25
C ARG A 256 -18.29 18.30 -20.90
N LEU A 257 -18.37 17.51 -21.98
CA LEU A 257 -19.64 17.22 -22.66
C LEU A 257 -20.60 16.39 -21.79
N ALA A 258 -20.09 15.49 -20.95
CA ALA A 258 -20.90 14.73 -20.00
C ALA A 258 -21.45 15.61 -18.86
N GLU A 259 -20.66 16.58 -18.37
CA GLU A 259 -21.08 17.61 -17.41
C GLU A 259 -22.14 18.55 -18.03
N GLU A 260 -21.90 19.06 -19.25
CA GLU A 260 -22.87 19.83 -20.03
C GLU A 260 -24.19 19.05 -20.18
N ARG A 261 -24.12 17.76 -20.53
CA ARG A 261 -25.30 16.88 -20.69
C ARG A 261 -26.07 16.70 -19.39
N GLU A 262 -25.40 16.43 -18.26
CA GLU A 262 -26.09 16.22 -16.98
C GLU A 262 -26.78 17.50 -16.52
N ALA A 263 -26.18 18.66 -16.77
CA ALA A 263 -26.82 19.95 -16.55
C ALA A 263 -28.09 20.17 -17.41
N VAL A 264 -28.18 19.60 -18.63
CA VAL A 264 -29.45 19.60 -19.39
C VAL A 264 -30.45 18.58 -18.83
N ARG A 265 -29.97 17.38 -18.48
CA ARG A 265 -30.79 16.29 -17.90
C ARG A 265 -31.50 16.74 -16.62
N GLY A 266 -30.80 17.47 -15.75
CA GLY A 266 -31.39 18.08 -14.55
C GLY A 266 -32.52 19.06 -14.85
N ARG A 267 -32.42 19.88 -15.90
CA ARG A 267 -33.48 20.82 -16.30
C ARG A 267 -34.69 20.11 -16.89
N VAL A 268 -34.47 19.05 -17.69
CA VAL A 268 -35.55 18.15 -18.15
C VAL A 268 -36.25 17.48 -16.96
N ALA A 269 -35.50 17.03 -15.95
CA ALA A 269 -36.07 16.41 -14.75
C ALA A 269 -36.89 17.40 -13.91
N ALA A 270 -36.38 18.63 -13.69
CA ALA A 270 -37.09 19.69 -12.99
C ALA A 270 -38.44 20.01 -13.68
N LEU A 271 -38.42 20.26 -15.00
CA LEU A 271 -39.65 20.44 -15.79
C LEU A 271 -40.60 19.24 -15.71
N THR A 272 -40.07 18.02 -15.62
CA THR A 272 -40.90 16.80 -15.53
C THR A 272 -41.60 16.69 -14.15
N SER A 273 -41.05 17.28 -13.08
CA SER A 273 -41.61 17.18 -11.72
C SER A 273 -42.90 17.97 -11.46
N LEU A 274 -43.17 19.03 -12.24
CA LEU A 274 -44.34 19.92 -12.03
C LEU A 274 -45.68 19.22 -12.29
N ALA A 275 -46.62 19.30 -11.34
CA ALA A 275 -47.99 18.79 -11.49
C ALA A 275 -48.99 19.61 -10.67
N MET A 276 -50.18 19.87 -11.23
CA MET A 276 -51.29 20.55 -10.54
C MET A 276 -51.94 19.59 -9.52
N PRO A 277 -52.17 20.00 -8.26
CA PRO A 277 -52.93 19.22 -7.30
C PRO A 277 -54.40 19.04 -7.73
N PRO A 278 -55.01 17.85 -7.52
CA PRO A 278 -56.33 17.51 -8.07
C PRO A 278 -57.50 18.29 -7.43
N GLU A 279 -57.28 18.96 -6.30
CA GLU A 279 -58.30 19.76 -5.60
C GLU A 279 -58.48 21.17 -6.20
N VAL A 280 -57.49 21.66 -6.95
CA VAL A 280 -57.46 23.03 -7.47
C VAL A 280 -58.67 23.39 -8.37
N PRO A 281 -59.13 22.55 -9.31
CA PRO A 281 -60.17 22.95 -10.28
C PRO A 281 -61.54 23.28 -9.68
N THR A 282 -61.88 22.76 -8.50
CA THR A 282 -63.22 22.94 -7.87
C THR A 282 -63.21 23.80 -6.59
N LEU A 283 -62.02 24.20 -6.12
CA LEU A 283 -61.87 24.95 -4.87
C LEU A 283 -62.55 26.33 -4.92
N ALA A 284 -62.46 27.04 -6.04
CA ALA A 284 -63.08 28.36 -6.21
C ALA A 284 -64.62 28.33 -6.09
N GLU A 285 -65.26 27.24 -6.50
CA GLU A 285 -66.72 27.08 -6.39
C GLU A 285 -67.15 26.75 -4.95
N THR A 286 -66.42 25.85 -4.28
CA THR A 286 -66.72 25.46 -2.89
C THR A 286 -66.53 26.59 -1.89
N VAL A 287 -65.50 27.44 -2.06
CA VAL A 287 -65.30 28.67 -1.27
C VAL A 287 -66.49 29.64 -1.45
N ARG A 288 -66.94 29.86 -2.70
CA ARG A 288 -68.08 30.74 -3.00
C ARG A 288 -69.37 30.25 -2.36
N ALA A 289 -69.64 28.94 -2.38
CA ALA A 289 -70.83 28.34 -1.78
C ALA A 289 -70.87 28.54 -0.25
N ALA A 290 -69.81 28.16 0.47
CA ALA A 290 -69.75 28.31 1.94
C ALA A 290 -69.84 29.79 2.40
N THR A 291 -69.28 30.71 1.61
CA THR A 291 -69.38 32.15 1.86
C THR A 291 -70.81 32.70 1.64
N GLY A 292 -71.62 32.03 0.80
CA GLY A 292 -73.05 32.31 0.65
C GLY A 292 -73.85 31.88 1.88
N GLU A 293 -73.73 30.61 2.27
CA GLU A 293 -74.40 30.01 3.44
C GLU A 293 -74.23 30.87 4.71
N ALA A 294 -73.01 31.39 4.94
CA ALA A 294 -72.69 32.22 6.10
C ALA A 294 -73.37 33.61 6.11
N ARG A 295 -73.77 34.14 4.95
CA ARG A 295 -74.44 35.46 4.86
C ARG A 295 -75.94 35.37 5.10
N ASP A 296 -76.58 34.29 4.65
CA ASP A 296 -78.03 34.14 4.82
C ASP A 296 -78.39 33.83 6.27
N HIS A 297 -77.64 32.97 6.94
CA HIS A 297 -77.79 32.74 8.38
C HIS A 297 -77.48 33.95 9.28
N ALA A 298 -76.81 34.99 8.77
CA ALA A 298 -76.62 36.23 9.51
C ALA A 298 -77.94 37.02 9.60
N ARG A 299 -78.70 37.07 8.50
CA ARG A 299 -80.03 37.72 8.40
C ARG A 299 -81.07 37.00 9.26
N ASP A 300 -81.03 35.66 9.26
CA ASP A 300 -81.90 34.81 10.09
C ASP A 300 -81.77 35.16 11.58
N ALA A 301 -80.54 35.40 12.06
CA ALA A 301 -80.27 35.74 13.45
C ALA A 301 -80.75 37.15 13.81
N GLU A 302 -80.39 38.16 13.00
CA GLU A 302 -80.78 39.56 13.21
C GLU A 302 -82.31 39.73 13.34
N SER A 303 -83.09 39.04 12.50
CA SER A 303 -84.55 39.12 12.56
C SER A 303 -85.15 38.47 13.82
N ALA A 304 -84.56 37.39 14.33
CA ALA A 304 -85.08 36.68 15.50
C ALA A 304 -84.82 37.44 16.82
N GLU A 305 -83.72 38.17 16.89
CA GLU A 305 -83.36 39.02 18.03
C GLU A 305 -84.30 40.23 18.16
N ALA A 306 -84.74 40.81 17.04
CA ALA A 306 -85.73 41.90 17.02
C ALA A 306 -87.15 41.45 17.43
N ASP A 307 -87.48 40.17 17.33
CA ASP A 307 -88.73 39.60 17.85
C ASP A 307 -88.65 39.27 19.35
N GLU A 308 -87.48 38.89 19.86
CA GLU A 308 -87.22 38.64 21.29
C GLU A 308 -87.52 39.90 22.12
N GLN A 309 -86.88 41.04 21.81
CA GLN A 309 -87.00 42.29 22.57
C GLN A 309 -88.45 42.78 22.69
N ARG A 310 -89.19 42.83 21.56
CA ARG A 310 -90.54 43.41 21.50
C ARG A 310 -91.55 42.72 22.40
N ALA A 311 -91.34 41.45 22.74
CA ALA A 311 -92.21 40.70 23.65
C ALA A 311 -91.79 40.81 25.13
N GLU A 312 -90.58 41.29 25.43
CA GLU A 312 -90.21 41.67 26.79
C GLU A 312 -90.84 43.03 27.16
N ASP A 313 -90.79 43.99 26.23
CA ASP A 313 -91.36 45.34 26.41
C ASP A 313 -92.87 45.30 26.70
N GLU A 314 -93.62 44.42 26.00
CA GLU A 314 -95.06 44.20 26.24
C GLU A 314 -95.37 43.69 27.66
N LEU A 315 -94.49 42.87 28.25
CA LEU A 315 -94.71 42.27 29.57
C LEU A 315 -94.49 43.27 30.71
N ALA A 316 -93.60 44.24 30.53
CA ALA A 316 -93.25 45.24 31.53
C ALA A 316 -94.33 46.31 31.79
N ALA A 317 -95.43 46.31 31.02
CA ALA A 317 -96.47 47.34 31.04
C ALA A 317 -97.74 46.98 31.84
N LEU A 318 -97.78 45.84 32.54
CA LEU A 318 -98.97 45.30 33.21
C LEU A 318 -98.90 45.41 34.75
N ASP A 319 -100.05 45.26 35.43
CA ASP A 319 -100.17 45.32 36.89
C ASP A 319 -99.45 44.14 37.59
N ASP A 320 -99.04 44.35 38.85
CA ASP A 320 -98.46 43.31 39.72
C ASP A 320 -99.54 42.28 40.15
N PRO A 321 -99.34 40.96 39.87
CA PRO A 321 -100.27 39.90 40.27
C PRO A 321 -100.59 39.82 41.77
N ASP A 322 -99.61 40.07 42.64
CA ASP A 322 -99.75 39.79 44.08
C ASP A 322 -100.55 40.91 44.78
N VAL A 323 -100.39 42.16 44.32
CA VAL A 323 -101.13 43.33 44.83
C VAL A 323 -102.63 43.21 44.58
N LEU A 324 -103.03 42.63 43.44
CA LEU A 324 -104.44 42.39 43.11
C LEU A 324 -105.11 41.38 44.05
N MET A 325 -104.37 40.37 44.54
CA MET A 325 -104.90 39.32 45.40
C MET A 325 -105.16 39.76 46.86
N ASP A 326 -104.35 40.66 47.41
CA ASP A 326 -104.46 41.06 48.82
C ASP A 326 -105.61 42.03 49.10
N VAL A 327 -106.06 42.79 48.10
CA VAL A 327 -107.25 43.67 48.21
C VAL A 327 -108.54 42.84 48.28
N LEU A 328 -108.68 41.81 47.43
CA LEU A 328 -109.84 40.92 47.41
C LEU A 328 -110.08 40.25 48.78
N ARG A 329 -109.01 39.83 49.48
CA ARG A 329 -109.11 39.17 50.80
C ARG A 329 -109.71 40.06 51.89
N ALA A 330 -109.55 41.38 51.79
CA ALA A 330 -110.03 42.33 52.79
C ALA A 330 -111.54 42.59 52.72
N ALA A 331 -112.16 42.41 51.56
CA ALA A 331 -113.58 42.65 51.36
C ALA A 331 -114.45 41.61 52.10
N ASP A 332 -114.11 40.33 51.92
CA ASP A 332 -114.81 39.16 52.52
C ASP A 332 -114.83 39.16 54.07
N GLU A 333 -114.00 39.97 54.73
CA GLU A 333 -113.88 40.03 56.19
C GLU A 333 -114.76 41.14 56.82
N HIS A 334 -114.96 42.26 56.12
CA HIS A 334 -115.78 43.36 56.62
C HIS A 334 -117.28 43.01 56.68
N GLU A 335 -117.82 42.38 55.63
CA GLU A 335 -119.24 42.02 55.49
C GLU A 335 -119.75 41.14 56.65
N ARG A 336 -118.88 40.27 57.18
CA ARG A 336 -119.20 39.34 58.28
C ARG A 336 -119.48 40.08 59.58
N ALA A 337 -118.71 41.12 59.89
CA ALA A 337 -118.83 41.85 61.15
C ALA A 337 -120.14 42.65 61.24
N VAL A 338 -120.52 43.33 60.15
CA VAL A 338 -121.78 44.11 60.05
C VAL A 338 -123.01 43.21 60.26
N THR A 339 -122.96 41.97 59.74
CA THR A 339 -124.05 40.99 59.85
C THR A 339 -124.27 40.52 61.30
N GLY A 340 -123.20 40.37 62.09
CA GLY A 340 -123.28 39.90 63.48
C GLY A 340 -123.96 40.89 64.43
N LEU A 341 -123.66 42.19 64.28
CA LEU A 341 -124.17 43.28 65.14
C LEU A 341 -125.70 43.28 65.25
N ARG A 342 -126.39 43.30 64.10
CA ARG A 342 -127.86 43.42 64.00
C ARG A 342 -128.62 42.34 64.79
N ALA A 343 -128.05 41.14 64.92
CA ALA A 343 -128.67 40.02 65.62
C ALA A 343 -128.63 40.13 67.16
N ALA A 344 -127.71 40.93 67.72
CA ALA A 344 -127.57 41.12 69.17
C ALA A 344 -128.61 42.10 69.72
N GLU A 345 -128.79 43.23 69.04
CA GLU A 345 -129.66 44.35 69.46
C GLU A 345 -131.12 43.91 69.65
N GLU A 346 -131.67 43.15 68.70
CA GLU A 346 -133.04 42.65 68.82
C GLU A 346 -133.27 41.77 70.06
N ARG A 347 -132.25 41.02 70.51
CA ARG A 347 -132.38 40.10 71.65
C ARG A 347 -132.47 40.89 72.96
N ALA A 348 -131.64 41.92 73.12
CA ALA A 348 -131.65 42.80 74.28
C ALA A 348 -133.01 43.52 74.45
N ALA A 349 -133.60 43.99 73.35
CA ALA A 349 -134.90 44.67 73.38
C ALA A 349 -136.05 43.77 73.91
N ARG A 350 -135.99 42.46 73.62
CA ARG A 350 -137.05 41.50 74.00
C ARG A 350 -137.03 41.15 75.49
N THR A 351 -135.87 40.93 76.11
CA THR A 351 -135.77 40.61 77.55
C THR A 351 -136.09 41.80 78.45
N ARG A 352 -135.65 43.02 78.08
CA ARG A 352 -135.89 44.26 78.84
C ARG A 352 -137.38 44.50 79.15
N ALA A 353 -138.29 44.11 78.25
CA ALA A 353 -139.73 44.28 78.43
C ALA A 353 -140.35 43.39 79.53
N GLY A 354 -139.72 42.27 79.90
CA GLY A 354 -140.27 41.29 80.84
C GLY A 354 -140.14 41.65 82.34
N LEU A 355 -139.37 42.67 82.68
CA LEU A 355 -138.94 42.94 84.07
C LEU A 355 -140.07 43.49 84.96
N GLY A 356 -140.92 44.37 84.43
CA GLY A 356 -141.97 45.07 85.19
C GLY A 356 -142.94 44.14 85.94
N PRO A 357 -143.55 43.13 85.27
CA PRO A 357 -144.45 42.17 85.92
C PRO A 357 -143.79 41.36 87.04
N LEU A 358 -142.52 40.97 86.88
CA LEU A 358 -141.76 40.22 87.89
C LEU A 358 -141.52 41.08 89.14
N ALA A 359 -141.13 42.35 88.95
CA ALA A 359 -140.94 43.31 90.03
C ALA A 359 -142.24 43.72 90.74
N GLY A 360 -143.40 43.53 90.12
CA GLY A 360 -144.69 43.60 90.80
C GLY A 360 -144.88 42.42 91.75
N ARG A 361 -144.75 41.19 91.21
CA ARG A 361 -145.06 39.94 91.92
C ARG A 361 -144.15 39.66 93.13
N ALA A 362 -142.87 40.05 93.07
CA ALA A 362 -141.95 39.90 94.21
C ALA A 362 -142.43 40.71 95.42
N ARG A 363 -142.78 41.99 95.23
CA ARG A 363 -143.24 42.88 96.32
C ARG A 363 -144.51 42.39 97.02
N THR A 364 -145.43 41.75 96.28
CA THR A 364 -146.64 41.16 96.89
C THR A 364 -146.31 40.01 97.84
N LEU A 365 -145.37 39.14 97.47
CA LEU A 365 -144.97 37.98 98.28
C LEU A 365 -144.08 38.40 99.46
N ASP A 366 -143.28 39.45 99.31
CA ASP A 366 -142.49 40.05 100.40
C ASP A 366 -143.36 40.62 101.51
N ALA A 367 -144.52 41.20 101.18
CA ALA A 367 -145.50 41.65 102.17
C ALA A 367 -146.15 40.48 102.92
N ALA A 368 -146.55 39.42 102.20
CA ALA A 368 -147.10 38.20 102.81
C ALA A 368 -146.09 37.46 103.70
N LEU A 369 -144.79 37.54 103.37
CA LEU A 369 -143.72 37.05 104.23
C LEU A 369 -143.69 37.79 105.58
N ALA A 370 -143.70 39.13 105.58
CA ALA A 370 -143.59 39.91 106.81
C ALA A 370 -144.72 39.57 107.81
N ASP A 371 -145.94 39.42 107.31
CA ASP A 371 -147.15 39.07 108.08
C ASP A 371 -147.05 37.68 108.74
N ALA A 372 -146.50 36.70 108.00
CA ALA A 372 -146.18 35.37 108.54
C ALA A 372 -145.00 35.42 109.54
N GLU A 373 -143.99 36.24 109.28
CA GLU A 373 -142.78 36.37 110.12
C GLU A 373 -143.10 36.89 111.52
N GLU A 374 -143.91 37.94 111.62
CA GLU A 374 -144.38 38.47 112.91
C GLU A 374 -145.18 37.40 113.68
N THR A 375 -146.04 36.66 112.99
CA THR A 375 -146.84 35.56 113.57
C THR A 375 -145.97 34.42 114.12
N ARG A 376 -144.80 34.17 113.53
CA ARG A 376 -143.84 33.15 113.97
C ARG A 376 -142.94 33.62 115.11
N ASP A 377 -142.52 34.88 115.14
CA ASP A 377 -141.67 35.35 116.25
C ASP A 377 -142.47 35.48 117.55
N ARG A 378 -143.75 35.90 117.46
CA ARG A 378 -144.75 35.77 118.54
C ARG A 378 -144.88 34.35 119.14
N LEU A 379 -144.41 33.31 118.43
CA LEU A 379 -144.36 31.92 118.89
C LEU A 379 -142.93 31.41 119.20
N ARG A 380 -141.89 32.06 118.69
CA ARG A 380 -140.50 31.59 118.82
C ARG A 380 -139.90 31.90 120.19
N ASP A 381 -140.28 33.05 120.73
CA ASP A 381 -139.92 33.46 122.09
C ASP A 381 -140.48 32.49 123.16
N ALA A 382 -141.52 31.72 122.82
CA ALA A 382 -142.08 30.66 123.67
C ALA A 382 -141.28 29.33 123.64
N HIS A 383 -140.17 29.23 122.90
CA HIS A 383 -139.51 27.94 122.61
C HIS A 383 -137.99 27.92 122.84
N ALA A 384 -137.30 29.06 122.81
CA ALA A 384 -135.83 29.11 122.75
C ALA A 384 -135.09 28.65 124.02
N GLY A 385 -135.79 28.36 125.13
CA GLY A 385 -135.21 27.86 126.38
C GLY A 385 -134.79 26.38 126.38
N ALA A 386 -134.21 25.83 125.29
CA ALA A 386 -134.04 24.37 125.11
C ALA A 386 -132.90 23.89 124.15
N GLU A 387 -131.63 24.29 124.37
CA GLU A 387 -130.46 23.67 123.68
C GLU A 387 -129.15 23.85 124.50
N LEU A 388 -127.99 23.87 123.83
CA LEU A 388 -126.63 23.98 124.32
C LEU A 388 -126.02 22.69 124.92
N ALA A 389 -126.40 21.50 124.44
CA ALA A 389 -126.07 20.22 125.10
C ALA A 389 -124.72 19.53 124.75
N ARG A 390 -123.80 20.25 124.08
CA ARG A 390 -122.32 20.00 123.98
C ARG A 390 -121.83 18.79 123.14
N ARG A 391 -121.15 19.10 122.02
CA ARG A 391 -120.49 18.17 121.07
C ARG A 391 -118.99 18.00 121.37
N LEU A 392 -118.42 16.80 121.14
CA LEU A 392 -116.99 16.45 121.23
C LEU A 392 -116.65 15.31 120.22
N VAL A 393 -115.40 15.02 119.80
CA VAL A 393 -115.05 13.87 118.88
C VAL A 393 -113.68 13.22 119.21
N VAL A 394 -113.53 11.91 118.90
CA VAL A 394 -112.55 10.94 119.48
C VAL A 394 -111.21 10.82 118.74
N GLY A 395 -110.12 10.53 119.46
CA GLY A 395 -108.78 10.24 118.91
C GLY A 395 -108.03 11.47 118.37
N GLN A 396 -108.80 12.44 117.91
CA GLN A 396 -108.49 13.85 117.74
C GLN A 396 -109.02 14.65 118.94
N ASP A 397 -108.61 15.92 119.02
CA ASP A 397 -108.76 16.73 120.22
C ASP A 397 -109.99 17.67 120.15
N CYS A 398 -110.87 17.57 121.15
CA CYS A 398 -112.13 18.33 121.20
C CYS A 398 -111.95 19.84 120.93
N PRO A 399 -112.73 20.48 120.02
CA PRO A 399 -112.48 21.87 119.62
C PRO A 399 -112.55 22.93 120.74
N THR A 400 -113.25 22.64 121.85
CA THR A 400 -113.43 23.60 122.96
C THR A 400 -112.53 23.29 124.17
N CYS A 401 -111.84 22.15 124.22
CA CYS A 401 -111.03 21.75 125.38
C CYS A 401 -109.79 20.88 125.09
N LEU A 402 -109.49 20.64 123.81
CA LEU A 402 -108.28 19.98 123.28
C LEU A 402 -107.91 18.67 123.99
N ARG A 403 -108.72 17.62 123.77
CA ARG A 403 -108.51 16.26 124.32
C ARG A 403 -109.14 15.14 123.47
N PRO A 404 -108.62 13.89 123.50
CA PRO A 404 -109.26 12.72 122.87
C PRO A 404 -110.48 12.21 123.69
N VAL A 405 -111.64 12.00 123.07
CA VAL A 405 -112.97 12.16 123.72
C VAL A 405 -113.78 10.92 124.15
N GLU A 406 -113.53 9.74 123.58
CA GLU A 406 -114.41 8.55 123.61
C GLU A 406 -115.81 8.66 122.94
N ARG A 407 -116.71 9.61 123.28
CA ARG A 407 -118.13 9.59 122.79
C ARG A 407 -118.94 10.92 122.85
N LEU A 408 -120.24 10.86 122.47
CA LEU A 408 -121.17 11.97 122.16
C LEU A 408 -122.65 11.75 122.65
N PRO A 409 -123.39 12.77 123.18
CA PRO A 409 -124.82 12.66 123.57
C PRO A 409 -125.81 13.76 123.01
N HIS A 410 -127.01 13.97 123.63
CA HIS A 410 -128.30 14.17 122.90
C HIS A 410 -129.43 15.00 123.63
N HIS A 411 -130.39 15.64 122.91
CA HIS A 411 -131.58 16.37 123.48
C HIS A 411 -132.78 16.65 122.51
N PRO A 412 -134.05 16.57 122.99
CA PRO A 412 -135.26 17.20 122.41
C PRO A 412 -136.04 18.05 123.49
N ALA A 413 -137.30 18.57 123.37
CA ALA A 413 -138.44 18.41 122.44
C ALA A 413 -139.33 19.71 122.32
N SER A 414 -140.60 19.66 121.86
CA SER A 414 -141.32 20.85 121.31
C SER A 414 -142.88 20.82 121.27
N ALA A 415 -143.61 21.92 121.66
CA ALA A 415 -144.98 22.26 121.20
C ALA A 415 -144.92 23.15 119.92
N ASP A 416 -145.86 23.04 118.97
CA ASP A 416 -145.50 23.23 117.54
C ASP A 416 -145.37 24.68 117.01
N LEU A 417 -144.40 25.43 117.57
CA LEU A 417 -143.67 26.52 116.89
C LEU A 417 -143.34 26.14 115.44
N ARG A 418 -142.98 24.86 115.18
CA ARG A 418 -142.65 24.40 113.83
C ARG A 418 -143.83 24.57 112.86
N ALA A 419 -145.08 24.74 113.30
CA ALA A 419 -146.20 25.07 112.42
C ALA A 419 -146.09 26.49 111.87
N ALA A 420 -145.77 27.47 112.71
CA ALA A 420 -145.54 28.85 112.28
C ALA A 420 -144.19 29.02 111.58
N GLU A 421 -143.14 28.31 112.01
CA GLU A 421 -141.88 28.25 111.24
C GLU A 421 -142.08 27.56 109.88
N ARG A 422 -142.97 26.56 109.75
CA ARG A 422 -143.37 25.99 108.45
C ARG A 422 -144.10 27.03 107.58
N HIS A 423 -145.01 27.82 108.16
CA HIS A 423 -145.72 28.86 107.42
C HIS A 423 -144.78 29.97 106.93
N VAL A 424 -143.91 30.50 107.81
CA VAL A 424 -142.83 31.42 107.42
C VAL A 424 -141.93 30.82 106.37
N LYS A 425 -141.50 29.56 106.53
CA LYS A 425 -140.61 28.93 105.55
C LYS A 425 -141.28 28.73 104.19
N ALA A 426 -142.61 28.59 104.13
CA ALA A 426 -143.36 28.59 102.88
C ALA A 426 -143.37 30.00 102.25
N CYS A 427 -143.88 31.01 102.96
CA CYS A 427 -143.93 32.39 102.46
C CYS A 427 -142.54 32.94 102.12
N ARG A 428 -141.50 32.58 102.88
CA ARG A 428 -140.12 33.04 102.66
C ARG A 428 -139.55 32.42 101.40
N LYS A 429 -139.76 31.12 101.20
CA LYS A 429 -139.38 30.44 99.96
C LYS A 429 -140.08 31.04 98.74
N GLU A 430 -141.36 31.40 98.84
CA GLU A 430 -142.10 32.02 97.73
C GLU A 430 -141.60 33.45 97.42
N ALA A 431 -141.35 34.25 98.46
CA ALA A 431 -140.73 35.57 98.36
C ALA A 431 -139.30 35.52 97.75
N GLU A 432 -138.44 34.66 98.28
CA GLU A 432 -137.08 34.41 97.77
C GLU A 432 -137.10 33.95 96.31
N GLN A 433 -137.99 33.01 95.95
CA GLN A 433 -138.15 32.53 94.57
C GLN A 433 -138.63 33.63 93.60
N ALA A 434 -139.47 34.55 94.06
CA ALA A 434 -139.91 35.68 93.24
C ALA A 434 -138.79 36.73 93.04
N ARG A 435 -138.02 37.04 94.08
CA ARG A 435 -136.85 37.93 94.00
C ARG A 435 -135.72 37.35 93.13
N ALA A 436 -135.46 36.05 93.24
CA ALA A 436 -134.45 35.36 92.42
C ALA A 436 -134.76 35.50 90.92
N ARG A 437 -136.01 35.21 90.50
CA ARG A 437 -136.45 35.30 89.10
C ARG A 437 -136.40 36.71 88.51
N LEU A 438 -136.62 37.74 89.33
CA LEU A 438 -136.42 39.14 88.88
C LEU A 438 -134.93 39.41 88.62
N THR A 439 -134.07 39.05 89.58
CA THR A 439 -132.62 39.29 89.53
C THR A 439 -131.97 38.57 88.34
N GLU A 440 -132.43 37.34 88.04
CA GLU A 440 -132.02 36.54 86.89
C GLU A 440 -132.29 37.27 85.56
N ALA A 441 -133.54 37.72 85.34
CA ALA A 441 -133.93 38.44 84.13
C ALA A 441 -133.25 39.83 83.98
N GLU A 442 -133.01 40.53 85.10
CA GLU A 442 -132.22 41.77 85.09
C GLU A 442 -130.76 41.53 84.64
N SER A 443 -130.18 40.38 85.02
CA SER A 443 -128.79 40.03 84.66
C SER A 443 -128.64 39.66 83.19
N GLU A 444 -129.60 38.91 82.62
CA GLU A 444 -129.60 38.52 81.19
C GLU A 444 -129.70 39.76 80.28
N THR A 445 -130.59 40.70 80.62
CA THR A 445 -130.77 41.95 79.89
C THR A 445 -129.45 42.73 79.79
N ARG A 446 -128.74 42.92 80.92
CA ARG A 446 -127.43 43.61 81.00
C ARG A 446 -126.27 42.83 80.37
N HIS A 447 -126.46 41.58 79.93
CA HIS A 447 -125.44 40.85 79.17
C HIS A 447 -125.57 41.15 77.67
N LEU A 448 -126.78 41.01 77.13
CA LEU A 448 -127.06 41.20 75.70
C LEU A 448 -126.74 42.64 75.23
N GLU A 449 -127.00 43.63 76.09
CA GLU A 449 -126.71 45.04 75.84
C GLU A 449 -125.20 45.32 75.69
N ARG A 450 -124.31 44.56 76.34
CA ARG A 450 -122.85 44.68 76.18
C ARG A 450 -122.35 44.00 74.91
N THR A 451 -122.86 42.81 74.60
CA THR A 451 -122.48 42.07 73.38
C THR A 451 -122.86 42.82 72.10
N ALA A 452 -123.94 43.59 72.10
CA ALA A 452 -124.26 44.50 71.00
C ALA A 452 -123.17 45.58 70.80
N HIS A 453 -122.71 46.21 71.89
CA HIS A 453 -121.70 47.27 71.85
C HIS A 453 -120.35 46.78 71.32
N GLU A 454 -119.89 45.61 71.78
CA GLU A 454 -118.63 44.96 71.34
C GLU A 454 -118.59 44.69 69.82
N LEU A 455 -119.76 44.43 69.20
CA LEU A 455 -119.86 44.16 67.77
C LEU A 455 -119.80 45.44 66.90
N VAL A 456 -120.17 46.61 67.44
CA VAL A 456 -120.02 47.90 66.74
C VAL A 456 -118.54 48.17 66.47
N GLU A 457 -117.69 48.08 67.51
CA GLU A 457 -116.25 48.32 67.39
C GLU A 457 -115.55 47.35 66.44
N HIS A 458 -116.06 46.13 66.28
CA HIS A 458 -115.53 45.16 65.33
C HIS A 458 -115.83 45.58 63.88
N ALA A 459 -117.08 45.94 63.58
CA ALA A 459 -117.50 46.35 62.24
C ALA A 459 -116.82 47.64 61.77
N THR A 460 -116.56 48.59 62.67
CA THR A 460 -115.86 49.85 62.34
C THR A 460 -114.39 49.63 61.98
N ARG A 461 -113.70 48.68 62.62
CA ARG A 461 -112.28 48.37 62.32
C ARG A 461 -112.09 47.74 60.94
N THR A 462 -112.90 46.74 60.59
CA THR A 462 -112.74 46.02 59.32
C THR A 462 -113.04 46.89 58.09
N ALA A 463 -113.89 47.91 58.23
CA ALA A 463 -114.09 48.93 57.19
C ALA A 463 -112.78 49.67 56.84
N HIS A 464 -112.05 50.09 57.87
CA HIS A 464 -110.81 50.87 57.72
C HIS A 464 -109.70 50.08 57.02
N GLU A 465 -109.57 48.79 57.34
CA GLU A 465 -108.56 47.92 56.71
C GLU A 465 -108.82 47.69 55.22
N LEU A 466 -110.10 47.54 54.82
CA LEU A 466 -110.49 47.41 53.41
C LEU A 466 -110.13 48.68 52.62
N THR A 467 -110.48 49.87 53.14
CA THR A 467 -110.14 51.14 52.49
C THR A 467 -108.63 51.34 52.39
N GLY A 468 -107.87 50.96 53.44
CA GLY A 468 -106.42 51.07 53.47
C GLY A 468 -105.72 50.21 52.42
N ARG A 469 -106.13 48.95 52.25
CA ARG A 469 -105.50 48.04 51.25
C ARG A 469 -105.91 48.41 49.81
N ALA A 470 -107.16 48.83 49.58
CA ALA A 470 -107.62 49.26 48.26
C ALA A 470 -106.93 50.54 47.73
N ALA A 471 -106.30 51.34 48.59
CA ALA A 471 -105.59 52.56 48.20
C ALA A 471 -104.31 52.32 47.38
N GLY A 472 -103.76 51.10 47.39
CA GLY A 472 -102.54 50.76 46.64
C GLY A 472 -102.72 50.58 45.12
N LEU A 473 -103.97 50.46 44.65
CA LEU A 473 -104.27 50.20 43.23
C LEU A 473 -104.36 51.50 42.43
N ALA A 474 -103.49 51.63 41.43
CA ALA A 474 -103.53 52.75 40.49
C ALA A 474 -104.86 52.78 39.72
N ARG A 475 -105.51 53.96 39.70
CA ARG A 475 -106.89 54.14 39.18
C ARG A 475 -106.96 54.52 37.69
N ASP A 476 -105.83 54.72 37.02
CA ASP A 476 -105.77 55.16 35.62
C ASP A 476 -104.71 54.37 34.83
N PRO A 477 -104.94 53.99 33.55
CA PRO A 477 -103.89 53.45 32.67
C PRO A 477 -102.69 54.39 32.44
N ALA A 478 -102.83 55.71 32.51
CA ALA A 478 -101.74 56.67 32.27
C ALA A 478 -100.61 56.55 33.33
N ASP A 479 -100.96 56.39 34.60
CA ASP A 479 -99.98 56.25 35.71
C ASP A 479 -99.15 54.95 35.61
N ARG A 480 -99.66 53.91 34.95
CA ARG A 480 -98.94 52.64 34.73
C ARG A 480 -97.79 52.84 33.73
N ALA A 481 -98.01 53.57 32.64
CA ALA A 481 -96.97 53.90 31.67
C ALA A 481 -95.83 54.75 32.29
N ALA A 482 -96.17 55.69 33.18
CA ALA A 482 -95.19 56.53 33.88
C ALA A 482 -94.24 55.74 34.80
N ARG A 483 -94.67 54.59 35.33
CA ARG A 483 -93.82 53.69 36.15
C ARG A 483 -92.96 52.73 35.30
N ALA A 484 -93.43 52.37 34.10
CA ALA A 484 -92.67 51.53 33.17
C ALA A 484 -91.54 52.32 32.47
N GLY A 485 -91.75 53.61 32.19
CA GLY A 485 -90.82 54.49 31.45
C GLY A 485 -89.48 54.86 32.12
N GLY A 486 -88.98 54.06 33.06
CA GLY A 486 -87.68 54.25 33.70
C GLY A 486 -86.53 53.74 32.84
N ASP A 487 -85.75 54.70 32.29
CA ASP A 487 -84.60 54.58 31.37
C ASP A 487 -83.89 53.20 31.35
N PRO A 488 -83.76 52.54 30.17
CA PRO A 488 -83.03 51.27 30.04
C PRO A 488 -81.55 51.31 30.45
N ALA A 489 -80.91 52.48 30.48
CA ALA A 489 -79.45 52.61 30.50
C ALA A 489 -78.74 52.10 31.79
N ASP A 490 -79.40 52.05 32.95
CA ASP A 490 -78.73 51.79 34.25
C ASP A 490 -78.91 50.35 34.80
N ARG A 491 -79.62 49.45 34.09
CA ARG A 491 -79.90 48.09 34.59
C ARG A 491 -78.79 47.07 34.33
N GLY A 492 -77.72 47.45 33.64
CA GLY A 492 -76.59 46.57 33.28
C GLY A 492 -75.42 46.52 34.28
N ALA A 493 -75.40 47.36 35.32
CA ALA A 493 -74.17 47.72 36.03
C ALA A 493 -74.08 47.26 37.51
N ARG A 494 -74.75 46.17 37.93
CA ARG A 494 -74.64 45.60 39.29
C ARG A 494 -74.46 44.08 39.34
N ALA A 495 -73.36 43.61 38.77
CA ALA A 495 -72.90 42.21 38.88
C ALA A 495 -71.37 42.13 39.07
N GLY A 496 -70.85 42.74 40.14
CA GLY A 496 -69.43 42.68 40.51
C GLY A 496 -68.98 43.91 41.30
N GLY A 497 -68.69 43.74 42.60
CA GLY A 497 -68.24 44.82 43.48
C GLY A 497 -68.48 44.50 44.95
N ASP A 498 -67.45 43.99 45.63
CA ASP A 498 -67.38 43.77 47.08
C ASP A 498 -66.65 44.98 47.74
N PRO A 499 -66.49 45.07 49.06
CA PRO A 499 -67.48 45.62 49.99
C PRO A 499 -67.07 46.98 50.62
N ALA A 500 -67.95 47.48 51.50
CA ALA A 500 -67.76 48.56 52.47
C ALA A 500 -67.72 50.03 51.97
N ASP A 501 -68.71 50.82 52.39
CA ASP A 501 -68.48 51.79 53.48
C ASP A 501 -69.77 52.01 54.32
N ARG A 502 -69.75 52.94 55.27
CA ARG A 502 -70.66 53.03 56.43
C ARG A 502 -71.65 54.20 56.34
N GLY A 503 -72.91 53.91 56.68
CA GLY A 503 -73.53 54.45 57.91
C GLY A 503 -74.19 55.85 57.92
N ALA A 504 -75.11 55.98 58.88
CA ALA A 504 -75.62 57.20 59.54
C ALA A 504 -76.31 58.32 58.72
N ARG A 505 -77.65 58.37 58.82
CA ARG A 505 -78.44 59.33 59.68
C ARG A 505 -79.90 58.80 59.73
N THR A 506 -80.67 58.65 60.82
CA THR A 506 -80.85 59.26 62.18
C THR A 506 -81.78 60.47 62.26
N ALA A 507 -82.94 60.30 62.95
CA ALA A 507 -83.94 61.31 63.38
C ALA A 507 -84.59 62.14 62.25
N GLY A 508 -85.77 62.78 62.39
CA GLY A 508 -86.84 62.87 63.43
C GLY A 508 -88.11 63.40 62.72
N ASP A 509 -89.28 63.63 63.30
CA ASP A 509 -89.73 63.75 64.70
C ASP A 509 -91.20 63.26 64.83
N PRO A 510 -91.75 63.08 66.04
CA PRO A 510 -93.17 62.81 66.28
C PRO A 510 -93.98 64.08 66.55
N ASP A 511 -95.23 64.16 66.08
CA ASP A 511 -96.31 64.97 66.72
C ASP A 511 -97.67 64.74 66.01
N ALA A 512 -98.66 64.15 66.71
CA ALA A 512 -100.09 64.13 66.32
C ALA A 512 -101.04 63.50 67.38
N GLU A 513 -100.90 63.81 68.67
CA GLU A 513 -101.96 63.50 69.65
C GLU A 513 -102.93 64.69 69.86
N ALA A 514 -104.12 64.38 70.41
CA ALA A 514 -105.06 65.31 71.05
C ALA A 514 -105.85 66.33 70.18
N ALA A 515 -106.70 65.83 69.28
CA ALA A 515 -108.02 66.41 68.97
C ALA A 515 -108.97 65.28 68.51
N PHE A 516 -110.27 65.23 68.83
CA PHE A 516 -111.17 66.18 69.50
C PHE A 516 -112.19 65.40 70.35
N ALA A 517 -112.72 65.98 71.44
CA ALA A 517 -113.64 65.27 72.34
C ALA A 517 -115.10 65.77 72.26
N GLY A 518 -116.03 64.83 72.07
CA GLY A 518 -117.41 64.89 72.59
C GLY A 518 -118.47 65.68 71.80
N SER A 519 -119.31 64.96 71.04
CA SER A 519 -120.70 65.37 70.78
C SER A 519 -121.60 64.21 70.32
N GLY A 520 -122.63 63.88 71.13
CA GLY A 520 -123.93 63.30 70.72
C GLY A 520 -123.99 62.07 69.78
N PRO A 521 -124.32 60.87 70.29
CA PRO A 521 -124.61 59.71 69.44
C PRO A 521 -126.07 59.70 68.95
N HIS A 522 -126.34 60.18 67.73
CA HIS A 522 -127.48 59.78 66.87
C HIS A 522 -127.29 60.33 65.45
N GLY A 523 -127.29 59.45 64.43
CA GLY A 523 -127.16 59.83 63.01
C GLY A 523 -125.94 59.20 62.34
N GLY A 524 -126.01 57.89 62.05
CA GLY A 524 -124.96 57.15 61.36
C GLY A 524 -125.54 56.22 60.30
N ASP A 525 -125.66 56.72 59.07
CA ASP A 525 -125.99 55.99 57.83
C ASP A 525 -125.61 56.92 56.65
N ASP A 526 -124.36 56.82 56.14
CA ASP A 526 -123.90 57.21 54.76
C ASP A 526 -122.35 57.31 54.60
N LEU A 527 -121.57 56.31 55.06
CA LEU A 527 -120.10 56.30 54.84
C LEU A 527 -119.52 54.89 54.56
N LEU A 528 -120.01 54.19 53.53
CA LEU A 528 -119.34 53.00 52.96
C LEU A 528 -119.46 52.96 51.42
N ALA A 529 -118.33 53.16 50.73
CA ALA A 529 -118.13 52.87 49.31
C ALA A 529 -116.63 52.61 49.07
N GLY A 530 -116.21 51.74 48.15
CA GLY A 530 -116.96 50.80 47.31
C GLY A 530 -115.94 50.12 46.39
N VAL A 531 -115.83 48.78 46.46
CA VAL A 531 -114.81 48.00 45.75
C VAL A 531 -115.51 47.03 44.81
N ASP A 532 -115.21 47.11 43.52
CA ASP A 532 -115.68 46.16 42.51
C ASP A 532 -114.77 44.92 42.48
N ARG A 533 -115.37 43.73 42.38
CA ARG A 533 -114.68 42.44 42.42
C ARG A 533 -114.18 42.02 41.04
N ASP A 534 -114.95 42.33 39.99
CA ASP A 534 -114.76 41.73 38.66
C ASP A 534 -113.59 42.38 37.88
N ASP A 535 -113.26 43.67 38.12
CA ASP A 535 -112.08 44.35 37.55
C ASP A 535 -110.76 43.67 37.99
N LEU A 536 -110.68 43.30 39.27
CA LEU A 536 -109.46 42.78 39.88
C LEU A 536 -109.10 41.40 39.33
N GLU A 537 -110.10 40.54 39.13
CA GLU A 537 -109.91 39.21 38.53
C GLU A 537 -109.57 39.31 37.02
N GLY A 538 -110.14 40.29 36.30
CA GLY A 538 -109.84 40.54 34.89
C GLY A 538 -108.38 40.96 34.63
N ARG A 539 -107.83 41.86 35.45
CA ARG A 539 -106.44 42.36 35.30
C ARG A 539 -105.39 41.26 35.48
N LEU A 540 -105.61 40.35 36.43
CA LEU A 540 -104.71 39.23 36.71
C LEU A 540 -104.57 38.24 35.54
N ALA A 541 -105.60 38.11 34.69
CA ALA A 541 -105.57 37.22 33.53
C ALA A 541 -104.65 37.71 32.40
N ALA A 542 -104.50 39.03 32.24
CA ALA A 542 -103.71 39.64 31.16
C ALA A 542 -102.20 39.38 31.34
N VAL A 543 -101.67 39.56 32.56
CA VAL A 543 -100.24 39.37 32.89
C VAL A 543 -99.75 38.00 32.41
N ARG A 544 -100.49 36.96 32.80
CA ARG A 544 -100.18 35.55 32.50
C ARG A 544 -100.16 35.23 31.01
N ALA A 545 -100.74 36.05 30.14
CA ALA A 545 -100.71 35.85 28.69
C ALA A 545 -99.40 36.33 28.06
N ALA A 546 -98.87 37.47 28.51
CA ALA A 546 -97.64 38.07 27.97
C ALA A 546 -96.40 37.22 28.29
N GLU A 547 -96.28 36.68 29.51
CA GLU A 547 -95.15 35.84 29.95
C GLU A 547 -94.84 34.69 28.98
N ARG A 548 -95.88 34.01 28.50
CA ARG A 548 -95.78 32.87 27.58
C ARG A 548 -95.33 33.27 26.18
N ARG A 549 -95.59 34.52 25.76
CA ARG A 549 -95.19 35.04 24.44
C ARG A 549 -93.68 35.31 24.43
N ALA A 550 -93.18 36.05 25.42
CA ALA A 550 -91.76 36.38 25.54
C ALA A 550 -90.87 35.12 25.56
N ALA A 551 -91.23 34.14 26.41
CA ALA A 551 -90.46 32.90 26.57
C ALA A 551 -90.26 32.10 25.25
N LYS A 552 -91.22 32.17 24.32
CA LYS A 552 -91.13 31.48 23.03
C LYS A 552 -90.11 32.12 22.07
N LEU A 553 -90.03 33.45 22.05
CA LEU A 553 -89.19 34.19 21.09
C LEU A 553 -87.71 34.16 21.51
N ARG A 554 -87.43 34.19 22.83
CA ARG A 554 -86.09 33.98 23.41
C ARG A 554 -85.39 32.70 22.94
N GLN A 555 -86.15 31.64 22.64
CA GLN A 555 -85.58 30.39 22.13
C GLN A 555 -85.20 30.48 20.65
N ALA A 556 -86.02 31.17 19.82
CA ALA A 556 -85.79 31.27 18.38
C ALA A 556 -84.48 32.01 18.04
N ALA A 557 -84.17 33.10 18.74
CA ALA A 557 -82.94 33.87 18.55
C ALA A 557 -81.66 33.04 18.83
N ARG A 558 -81.70 32.15 19.83
CA ARG A 558 -80.58 31.27 20.18
C ARG A 558 -80.27 30.25 19.08
N ASP A 559 -81.32 29.65 18.52
CA ASP A 559 -81.20 28.60 17.49
C ASP A 559 -80.71 29.18 16.14
N ALA A 560 -80.97 30.45 15.86
CA ALA A 560 -80.45 31.14 14.67
C ALA A 560 -78.94 31.46 14.80
N ARG A 561 -78.51 32.06 15.92
CA ARG A 561 -77.09 32.38 16.23
C ARG A 561 -76.16 31.16 16.07
N ALA A 562 -76.63 29.97 16.46
CA ALA A 562 -75.85 28.72 16.36
C ALA A 562 -75.56 28.27 14.91
N ARG A 563 -76.45 28.59 13.96
CA ARG A 563 -76.30 28.23 12.54
C ARG A 563 -75.25 29.11 11.87
N LEU A 564 -75.34 30.43 12.09
CA LEU A 564 -74.37 31.42 11.60
C LEU A 564 -72.93 31.04 11.94
N ALA A 565 -72.65 30.80 13.23
CA ALA A 565 -71.32 30.46 13.73
C ALA A 565 -70.74 29.17 13.12
N THR A 566 -71.60 28.28 12.59
CA THR A 566 -71.18 27.02 11.97
C THR A 566 -70.81 27.21 10.49
N ALA A 567 -71.57 28.02 9.75
CA ALA A 567 -71.28 28.35 8.36
C ALA A 567 -70.01 29.22 8.21
N GLN A 568 -69.78 30.18 9.13
CA GLN A 568 -68.59 31.05 9.12
C GLN A 568 -67.28 30.26 9.14
N ARG A 569 -67.12 29.34 10.10
CA ARG A 569 -65.91 28.49 10.24
C ARG A 569 -65.60 27.68 8.97
N ARG A 570 -66.63 27.23 8.24
CA ARG A 570 -66.48 26.46 7.00
C ARG A 570 -65.91 27.31 5.86
N ALA A 571 -66.29 28.59 5.76
CA ALA A 571 -65.76 29.51 4.77
C ALA A 571 -64.29 29.90 5.07
N GLU A 572 -63.94 30.08 6.35
CA GLU A 572 -62.59 30.37 6.81
C GLU A 572 -61.61 29.22 6.49
N GLU A 573 -61.98 27.97 6.78
CA GLU A 573 -61.13 26.80 6.52
C GLU A 573 -60.79 26.65 5.03
N LEU A 574 -61.79 26.79 4.15
CA LEU A 574 -61.62 26.66 2.70
C LEU A 574 -60.75 27.79 2.13
N THR A 575 -60.92 29.02 2.61
CA THR A 575 -60.08 30.16 2.22
C THR A 575 -58.62 29.90 2.60
N GLY A 576 -58.37 29.48 3.84
CA GLY A 576 -57.04 29.09 4.32
C GLY A 576 -56.47 27.82 3.66
N ARG A 577 -57.23 27.10 2.81
CA ARG A 577 -56.73 26.02 1.95
C ARG A 577 -56.23 26.58 0.62
N THR A 578 -56.94 27.54 0.02
CA THR A 578 -56.51 28.27 -1.18
C THR A 578 -55.15 28.96 -0.97
N ASP A 579 -54.96 29.62 0.17
CA ASP A 579 -53.70 30.32 0.51
C ASP A 579 -52.49 29.40 0.74
N ARG A 580 -52.70 28.08 0.88
CA ARG A 580 -51.62 27.08 0.88
C ARG A 580 -51.24 26.70 -0.54
N LEU A 581 -52.24 26.34 -1.35
CA LEU A 581 -52.04 25.92 -2.75
C LEU A 581 -51.46 27.02 -3.65
N TRP A 582 -51.69 28.31 -3.32
CA TRP A 582 -50.97 29.44 -3.94
C TRP A 582 -49.47 29.42 -3.66
N ARG A 583 -49.06 29.18 -2.41
CA ARG A 583 -47.64 29.09 -2.04
C ARG A 583 -46.97 27.85 -2.61
N ASP A 584 -47.69 26.74 -2.70
CA ASP A 584 -47.21 25.51 -3.35
C ASP A 584 -46.96 25.74 -4.86
N LEU A 585 -47.82 26.51 -5.53
CA LEU A 585 -47.64 26.93 -6.92
C LEU A 585 -46.45 27.87 -7.10
N GLU A 586 -46.29 28.88 -6.23
CA GLU A 586 -45.16 29.81 -6.25
C GLU A 586 -43.82 29.07 -6.03
N ALA A 587 -43.75 28.19 -5.02
CA ALA A 587 -42.57 27.36 -4.77
C ALA A 587 -42.27 26.40 -5.93
N ALA A 588 -43.29 25.76 -6.52
CA ALA A 588 -43.12 24.90 -7.69
C ALA A 588 -42.58 25.67 -8.89
N ARG A 589 -43.13 26.86 -9.17
CA ARG A 589 -42.66 27.77 -10.23
C ARG A 589 -41.22 28.19 -10.04
N ASP A 590 -40.81 28.55 -8.82
CA ASP A 590 -39.47 29.11 -8.60
C ASP A 590 -38.35 28.09 -8.88
N THR A 591 -38.61 26.78 -8.77
CA THR A 591 -37.67 25.73 -9.22
C THR A 591 -37.35 25.78 -10.73
N VAL A 592 -38.23 26.41 -11.54
CA VAL A 592 -38.12 26.49 -13.00
C VAL A 592 -38.03 27.93 -13.54
N VAL A 593 -38.01 28.95 -12.68
CA VAL A 593 -37.74 30.35 -13.07
C VAL A 593 -36.44 30.51 -13.88
N PRO A 594 -35.32 29.83 -13.56
CA PRO A 594 -34.10 29.88 -14.38
C PRO A 594 -34.25 29.39 -15.83
N LEU A 595 -35.37 28.73 -16.16
CA LEU A 595 -35.70 28.24 -17.51
C LEU A 595 -36.61 29.23 -18.28
N GLY A 596 -36.94 30.38 -17.68
CA GLY A 596 -37.82 31.40 -18.26
C GLY A 596 -39.31 31.17 -17.97
N ALA A 597 -39.66 30.75 -16.75
CA ALA A 597 -41.06 30.54 -16.35
C ALA A 597 -41.84 31.88 -16.28
N PRO A 598 -43.05 31.97 -16.87
CA PRO A 598 -43.84 33.19 -16.92
C PRO A 598 -44.24 33.68 -15.51
N PRO A 599 -44.58 34.96 -15.32
CA PRO A 599 -45.21 35.42 -14.09
C PRO A 599 -46.55 34.69 -13.89
N LEU A 600 -46.96 34.53 -12.63
CA LEU A 600 -48.30 34.05 -12.30
C LEU A 600 -49.26 35.23 -12.27
N ASP A 601 -50.41 35.04 -12.92
CA ASP A 601 -51.63 35.77 -12.56
C ASP A 601 -52.08 35.30 -11.17
N ARG A 602 -52.69 36.18 -10.37
CA ARG A 602 -53.22 35.88 -9.03
C ARG A 602 -54.76 35.89 -8.96
N ASP A 603 -55.44 36.19 -10.06
CA ASP A 603 -56.91 36.26 -10.09
C ASP A 603 -57.58 34.88 -9.98
N ASP A 604 -56.97 33.82 -10.52
CA ASP A 604 -57.48 32.44 -10.41
C ASP A 604 -56.35 31.39 -10.31
N LEU A 605 -56.40 30.58 -9.24
CA LEU A 605 -55.40 29.55 -8.92
C LEU A 605 -55.35 28.40 -9.95
N HIS A 606 -56.51 28.01 -10.48
CA HIS A 606 -56.59 26.97 -11.51
C HIS A 606 -56.07 27.47 -12.86
N HIS A 607 -56.37 28.73 -13.20
CA HIS A 607 -55.81 29.39 -14.38
C HIS A 607 -54.29 29.49 -14.30
N ALA A 608 -53.74 29.95 -13.17
CA ALA A 608 -52.31 30.10 -12.95
C ALA A 608 -51.54 28.76 -13.02
N TRP A 609 -52.07 27.69 -12.39
CA TRP A 609 -51.53 26.34 -12.56
C TRP A 609 -51.57 25.87 -14.03
N THR A 610 -52.66 26.16 -14.75
CA THR A 610 -52.84 25.76 -16.15
C THR A 610 -51.84 26.47 -17.07
N ALA A 611 -51.62 27.77 -16.89
CA ALA A 611 -50.64 28.56 -17.63
C ALA A 611 -49.20 28.05 -17.41
N LEU A 612 -48.83 27.72 -16.16
CA LEU A 612 -47.51 27.15 -15.84
C LEU A 612 -47.32 25.76 -16.50
N LEU A 613 -48.36 24.92 -16.50
CA LEU A 613 -48.30 23.59 -17.14
C LEU A 613 -48.28 23.65 -18.67
N ALA A 614 -48.91 24.66 -19.29
CA ALA A 614 -48.80 24.91 -20.73
C ALA A 614 -47.36 25.29 -21.11
N TRP A 615 -46.78 26.30 -20.43
CA TRP A 615 -45.38 26.69 -20.65
C TRP A 615 -44.38 25.55 -20.42
N ARG A 616 -44.63 24.70 -19.41
CA ARG A 616 -43.82 23.50 -19.10
C ARG A 616 -43.74 22.55 -20.29
N ALA A 617 -44.80 22.40 -21.07
CA ALA A 617 -44.82 21.52 -22.24
C ALA A 617 -43.80 22.00 -23.29
N ASP A 618 -43.86 23.29 -23.66
CA ASP A 618 -42.97 23.91 -24.64
C ASP A 618 -41.51 23.96 -24.15
N ALA A 619 -41.30 24.33 -22.88
CA ALA A 619 -39.98 24.29 -22.26
C ALA A 619 -39.40 22.86 -22.27
N GLY A 620 -40.24 21.86 -21.97
CA GLY A 620 -39.86 20.46 -22.03
C GLY A 620 -39.45 19.99 -23.43
N VAL A 621 -40.09 20.49 -24.49
CA VAL A 621 -39.68 20.18 -25.87
C VAL A 621 -38.29 20.77 -26.17
N ARG A 622 -38.05 22.03 -25.80
CA ARG A 622 -36.75 22.71 -26.00
C ARG A 622 -35.61 21.99 -25.26
N GLU A 623 -35.79 21.70 -23.97
CA GLU A 623 -34.75 21.05 -23.17
C GLU A 623 -34.51 19.57 -23.57
N ARG A 624 -35.53 18.84 -24.04
CA ARG A 624 -35.33 17.49 -24.60
C ARG A 624 -34.51 17.52 -25.90
N ALA A 625 -34.79 18.44 -26.81
CA ALA A 625 -34.00 18.61 -28.03
C ALA A 625 -32.55 19.08 -27.73
N ALA A 626 -32.37 19.91 -26.69
CA ALA A 626 -31.04 20.27 -26.19
C ALA A 626 -30.29 19.06 -25.60
N LEU A 627 -30.98 18.16 -24.89
CA LEU A 627 -30.38 16.94 -24.33
C LEU A 627 -29.94 15.98 -25.42
N GLU A 628 -30.79 15.71 -26.41
CA GLU A 628 -30.47 14.88 -27.59
C GLU A 628 -29.23 15.40 -28.34
N LYS A 629 -29.15 16.72 -28.54
CA LYS A 629 -27.97 17.38 -29.14
C LYS A 629 -26.69 17.17 -28.31
N GLN A 630 -26.79 17.10 -26.98
CA GLN A 630 -25.62 16.84 -26.11
C GLN A 630 -25.22 15.37 -26.10
N ASP A 631 -26.18 14.44 -26.02
CA ASP A 631 -25.90 13.00 -26.15
C ASP A 631 -25.24 12.67 -27.51
N ALA A 632 -25.67 13.32 -28.60
CA ALA A 632 -25.02 13.21 -29.91
C ALA A 632 -23.56 13.73 -29.92
N ARG A 633 -23.26 14.83 -29.21
CA ARG A 633 -21.88 15.36 -29.06
C ARG A 633 -20.99 14.43 -28.23
N VAL A 634 -21.49 13.90 -27.11
CA VAL A 634 -20.76 12.93 -26.27
C VAL A 634 -20.43 11.68 -27.09
N ALA A 635 -21.43 11.07 -27.75
CA ALA A 635 -21.24 9.86 -28.54
C ALA A 635 -20.25 10.04 -29.71
N GLU A 636 -20.18 11.24 -30.28
CA GLU A 636 -19.21 11.60 -31.32
C GLU A 636 -17.78 11.75 -30.78
N ALA A 637 -17.59 12.45 -29.66
CA ALA A 637 -16.28 12.58 -29.02
C ALA A 637 -15.73 11.20 -28.58
N GLU A 638 -16.59 10.35 -28.01
CA GLU A 638 -16.21 8.96 -27.69
C GLU A 638 -15.86 8.11 -28.93
N ARG A 639 -16.55 8.30 -30.07
CA ARG A 639 -16.20 7.60 -31.32
C ARG A 639 -14.77 7.95 -31.75
N ARG A 640 -14.42 9.24 -31.76
CA ARG A 640 -13.07 9.71 -32.10
C ARG A 640 -12.01 9.13 -31.16
N ALA A 641 -12.27 9.15 -29.85
CA ALA A 641 -11.37 8.56 -28.86
C ALA A 641 -11.17 7.04 -29.09
N ARG A 642 -12.23 6.29 -29.39
CA ARG A 642 -12.13 4.86 -29.75
C ARG A 642 -11.31 4.64 -31.02
N THR A 643 -11.51 5.45 -32.06
CA THR A 643 -10.72 5.37 -33.31
C THR A 643 -9.25 5.66 -33.07
N LEU A 644 -8.91 6.76 -32.38
CA LEU A 644 -7.53 7.10 -32.03
C LEU A 644 -6.85 5.97 -31.22
N TRP A 645 -7.55 5.43 -30.22
CA TRP A 645 -7.04 4.32 -29.41
C TRP A 645 -6.76 3.06 -30.25
N SER A 646 -7.64 2.73 -31.21
CA SER A 646 -7.41 1.61 -32.14
C SER A 646 -6.23 1.84 -33.09
N ALA A 647 -5.98 3.09 -33.51
CA ALA A 647 -4.84 3.44 -34.35
C ALA A 647 -3.51 3.33 -33.58
N VAL A 648 -3.47 3.76 -32.32
CA VAL A 648 -2.34 3.55 -31.39
C VAL A 648 -2.03 2.06 -31.25
N ALA A 649 -3.03 1.24 -30.94
CA ALA A 649 -2.85 -0.20 -30.79
C ALA A 649 -2.34 -0.88 -32.08
N ALA A 650 -2.83 -0.45 -33.25
CA ALA A 650 -2.36 -0.96 -34.54
C ALA A 650 -0.90 -0.60 -34.83
N ARG A 651 -0.48 0.66 -34.64
CA ARG A 651 0.91 1.11 -34.87
C ARG A 651 1.91 0.36 -33.99
N LEU A 652 1.55 0.07 -32.74
CA LEU A 652 2.37 -0.74 -31.83
C LEU A 652 2.54 -2.18 -32.35
N ALA A 653 1.45 -2.80 -32.83
CA ALA A 653 1.47 -4.15 -33.40
C ALA A 653 2.26 -4.23 -34.72
N GLU A 654 2.14 -3.24 -35.61
CA GLU A 654 2.97 -3.10 -36.82
C GLU A 654 4.46 -3.05 -36.51
N HIS A 655 4.83 -2.45 -35.38
CA HIS A 655 6.20 -2.39 -34.88
C HIS A 655 6.58 -3.58 -33.99
N GLY A 656 5.74 -4.62 -33.88
CA GLY A 656 6.03 -5.82 -33.09
C GLY A 656 6.15 -5.56 -31.58
N VAL A 657 5.51 -4.50 -31.07
CA VAL A 657 5.42 -4.21 -29.63
C VAL A 657 4.15 -4.88 -29.11
N GLU A 658 4.29 -6.01 -28.40
CA GLU A 658 3.13 -6.77 -27.93
C GLU A 658 2.29 -5.99 -26.91
N THR A 659 1.04 -5.69 -27.27
CA THR A 659 0.05 -5.08 -26.38
C THR A 659 -0.65 -6.13 -25.51
N SER A 660 0.11 -7.08 -24.95
CA SER A 660 -0.38 -8.25 -24.21
C SER A 660 -0.94 -7.87 -22.82
N GLY A 661 -2.22 -7.50 -22.81
CA GLY A 661 -3.01 -7.29 -21.59
C GLY A 661 -4.48 -6.97 -21.90
N PRO A 662 -5.40 -7.15 -20.95
CA PRO A 662 -6.82 -6.87 -21.13
C PRO A 662 -7.11 -5.35 -21.05
N ALA A 663 -6.50 -4.58 -21.95
CA ALA A 663 -6.93 -3.23 -22.26
C ALA A 663 -8.23 -3.35 -23.09
N ALA A 664 -9.31 -3.72 -22.41
CA ALA A 664 -10.62 -3.88 -23.03
C ALA A 664 -11.02 -2.56 -23.69
N ALA A 665 -11.13 -2.58 -25.02
CA ALA A 665 -11.78 -1.50 -25.74
C ALA A 665 -13.18 -1.30 -25.11
N PRO A 666 -13.58 -0.06 -24.75
CA PRO A 666 -14.85 0.17 -24.08
C PRO A 666 -15.97 -0.37 -24.95
N ALA A 667 -16.65 -1.39 -24.44
CA ALA A 667 -17.45 -2.30 -25.25
C ALA A 667 -18.44 -1.53 -26.15
N ALA A 668 -18.48 -1.89 -27.43
CA ALA A 668 -19.48 -1.35 -28.33
C ALA A 668 -20.88 -1.72 -27.79
N PRO A 669 -21.85 -0.79 -27.79
CA PRO A 669 -23.20 -1.10 -27.32
C PRO A 669 -23.81 -2.17 -28.23
N GLU A 670 -23.99 -3.37 -27.71
CA GLU A 670 -24.68 -4.45 -28.41
C GLU A 670 -26.12 -4.02 -28.73
N LYS A 671 -26.55 -4.26 -29.97
CA LYS A 671 -27.93 -4.01 -30.38
C LYS A 671 -28.79 -5.17 -29.89
N GLU A 672 -29.43 -5.00 -28.73
CA GLU A 672 -30.49 -5.92 -28.31
C GLU A 672 -31.60 -6.00 -29.38
N PRO A 673 -32.12 -7.20 -29.68
CA PRO A 673 -33.22 -7.37 -30.62
C PRO A 673 -34.56 -6.90 -30.01
N PRO A 674 -35.54 -6.47 -30.83
CA PRO A 674 -36.81 -5.92 -30.35
C PRO A 674 -37.71 -7.01 -29.72
N GLY A 675 -37.64 -7.17 -28.40
CA GLY A 675 -38.28 -8.25 -27.65
C GLY A 675 -39.31 -7.80 -26.59
N ARG A 676 -40.57 -7.62 -27.02
CA ARG A 676 -41.84 -7.62 -26.21
C ARG A 676 -41.82 -6.98 -24.80
N ALA A 677 -42.57 -5.89 -24.65
CA ALA A 677 -42.86 -5.28 -23.35
C ALA A 677 -43.74 -6.15 -22.43
N ALA A 678 -43.47 -6.07 -21.12
CA ALA A 678 -44.38 -6.47 -20.04
C ALA A 678 -44.27 -5.43 -18.89
N PRO A 679 -45.38 -4.95 -18.29
CA PRO A 679 -45.34 -3.87 -17.31
C PRO A 679 -45.10 -4.39 -15.87
N GLY A 680 -44.08 -3.86 -15.18
CA GLY A 680 -43.79 -4.29 -13.81
C GLY A 680 -42.80 -3.42 -13.04
N ARG A 681 -43.32 -2.45 -12.26
CA ARG A 681 -42.68 -1.75 -11.12
C ARG A 681 -41.25 -1.21 -11.33
N ALA A 682 -41.14 0.10 -11.54
CA ALA A 682 -39.87 0.81 -11.41
C ALA A 682 -39.37 0.81 -9.95
N ALA A 683 -38.08 0.56 -9.77
CA ALA A 683 -37.34 0.82 -8.53
C ALA A 683 -36.34 1.96 -8.79
N PRO A 684 -36.19 2.93 -7.87
CA PRO A 684 -35.25 4.04 -8.05
C PRO A 684 -33.80 3.61 -7.77
N GLY A 685 -32.83 4.32 -8.36
CA GLY A 685 -31.46 4.32 -7.84
C GLY A 685 -30.54 3.19 -8.30
N ARG A 686 -30.46 2.92 -9.61
CA ARG A 686 -29.23 2.39 -10.21
C ARG A 686 -28.75 3.31 -11.33
N THR A 687 -27.88 4.24 -10.99
CA THR A 687 -27.03 4.92 -11.96
C THR A 687 -26.17 3.86 -12.65
N ALA A 688 -26.32 3.69 -13.97
CA ALA A 688 -25.38 2.88 -14.74
C ALA A 688 -23.96 3.44 -14.54
N PRO A 689 -22.93 2.58 -14.35
CA PRO A 689 -21.56 3.07 -14.25
C PRO A 689 -21.20 3.79 -15.55
N GLY A 690 -20.82 5.07 -15.46
CA GLY A 690 -20.34 5.81 -16.61
C GLY A 690 -19.17 5.07 -17.24
N ALA A 691 -19.20 4.90 -18.57
CA ALA A 691 -18.17 4.16 -19.29
C ALA A 691 -16.78 4.72 -18.93
N ALA A 692 -15.93 3.88 -18.35
CA ALA A 692 -14.67 4.33 -17.77
C ALA A 692 -13.78 4.93 -18.86
N VAL A 693 -13.57 6.25 -18.80
CA VAL A 693 -12.66 6.96 -19.69
C VAL A 693 -11.25 6.34 -19.53
N PRO A 694 -10.57 5.90 -20.61
CA PRO A 694 -9.43 4.97 -20.55
C PRO A 694 -8.11 5.63 -20.11
N GLY A 695 -8.13 6.49 -19.09
CA GLY A 695 -6.97 7.18 -18.52
C GLY A 695 -5.82 6.24 -18.11
N PRO A 696 -6.07 5.13 -17.37
CA PRO A 696 -5.00 4.20 -16.97
C PRO A 696 -4.33 3.47 -18.13
N ALA A 697 -5.02 3.30 -19.27
CA ALA A 697 -4.49 2.57 -20.42
C ALA A 697 -3.48 3.42 -21.24
N ALA A 698 -3.59 4.75 -21.18
CA ALA A 698 -2.76 5.67 -21.94
C ALA A 698 -1.27 5.59 -21.54
N GLY A 699 -0.97 5.59 -20.24
CA GLY A 699 0.42 5.52 -19.75
C GLY A 699 1.15 4.23 -20.16
N ARG A 700 0.43 3.10 -20.11
CA ARG A 700 0.97 1.77 -20.45
C ARG A 700 1.50 1.67 -21.89
N PHE A 701 0.96 2.45 -22.84
CA PHE A 701 1.50 2.46 -24.20
C PHE A 701 2.87 3.14 -24.29
N GLY A 702 3.10 4.24 -23.57
CA GLY A 702 4.41 4.88 -23.49
C GLY A 702 5.46 3.98 -22.81
N GLU A 703 5.07 3.29 -21.74
CA GLU A 703 5.91 2.31 -21.06
C GLU A 703 6.35 1.16 -21.99
N LEU A 704 5.44 0.63 -22.82
CA LEU A 704 5.73 -0.43 -23.79
C LEU A 704 6.70 0.02 -24.89
N VAL A 705 6.55 1.24 -25.43
CA VAL A 705 7.48 1.77 -26.44
C VAL A 705 8.85 2.07 -25.83
N ALA A 706 8.89 2.65 -24.62
CA ALA A 706 10.14 2.90 -23.90
C ALA A 706 10.91 1.61 -23.62
N ALA A 707 10.21 0.53 -23.23
CA ALA A 707 10.81 -0.79 -23.04
C ALA A 707 11.38 -1.36 -24.37
N ALA A 708 10.62 -1.31 -25.46
CA ALA A 708 11.08 -1.77 -26.77
C ALA A 708 12.30 -0.96 -27.29
N ILE A 709 12.33 0.35 -27.03
CA ILE A 709 13.48 1.21 -27.34
C ILE A 709 14.71 0.81 -26.51
N ALA A 710 14.55 0.51 -25.22
CA ALA A 710 15.64 0.08 -24.36
C ALA A 710 16.21 -1.29 -24.79
N GLU A 711 15.35 -2.24 -25.15
CA GLU A 711 15.76 -3.53 -25.71
C GLU A 711 16.51 -3.37 -27.05
N ALA A 712 16.01 -2.53 -27.96
CA ALA A 712 16.69 -2.26 -29.23
C ALA A 712 18.05 -1.56 -29.05
N GLN A 713 18.19 -0.68 -28.05
CA GLN A 713 19.48 -0.08 -27.69
C GLN A 713 20.47 -1.11 -27.12
N ALA A 714 20.01 -2.00 -26.23
CA ALA A 714 20.83 -3.08 -25.69
C ALA A 714 21.27 -4.08 -26.78
N HIS A 715 20.38 -4.40 -27.73
CA HIS A 715 20.72 -5.26 -28.87
C HIS A 715 21.76 -4.62 -29.79
N LEU A 716 21.60 -3.34 -30.15
CA LEU A 716 22.57 -2.60 -30.97
C LEU A 716 23.94 -2.55 -30.29
N ALA A 717 24.00 -2.22 -28.99
CA ALA A 717 25.24 -2.20 -28.23
C ALA A 717 25.95 -3.57 -28.22
N ARG A 718 25.20 -4.67 -28.03
CA ARG A 718 25.74 -6.03 -28.11
C ARG A 718 26.29 -6.37 -29.50
N VAL A 719 25.59 -5.98 -30.56
CA VAL A 719 26.04 -6.20 -31.94
C VAL A 719 27.33 -5.41 -32.24
N GLN A 720 27.44 -4.18 -31.73
CA GLN A 720 28.64 -3.35 -31.86
C GLN A 720 29.84 -3.93 -31.08
N GLU A 721 29.63 -4.40 -29.86
CA GLU A 721 30.65 -5.10 -29.06
C GLU A 721 31.09 -6.42 -29.72
N ASN A 722 30.14 -7.21 -30.22
CA ASN A 722 30.41 -8.44 -30.97
C ASN A 722 31.19 -8.14 -32.26
N ARG A 723 30.84 -7.09 -33.01
CA ARG A 723 31.55 -6.65 -34.24
C ARG A 723 32.96 -6.15 -33.95
N ALA A 724 33.19 -5.45 -32.84
CA ALA A 724 34.53 -5.06 -32.39
C ALA A 724 35.38 -6.28 -32.02
N THR A 725 34.82 -7.19 -31.21
CA THR A 725 35.46 -8.45 -30.79
C THR A 725 35.79 -9.35 -31.99
N ALA A 726 34.90 -9.41 -32.98
CA ALA A 726 35.10 -10.14 -34.23
C ALA A 726 36.31 -9.61 -35.02
N ARG A 727 36.46 -8.28 -35.15
CA ARG A 727 37.63 -7.67 -35.81
C ARG A 727 38.93 -8.03 -35.10
N GLU A 728 38.99 -7.92 -33.77
CA GLU A 728 40.19 -8.30 -33.00
C GLU A 728 40.55 -9.78 -33.19
N LEU A 729 39.56 -10.68 -33.17
CA LEU A 729 39.77 -12.12 -33.36
C LEU A 729 40.22 -12.48 -34.79
N ASP A 730 39.71 -11.80 -35.81
CA ASP A 730 40.11 -11.98 -37.22
C ASP A 730 41.53 -11.44 -37.48
N GLU A 731 41.85 -10.23 -36.99
CA GLU A 731 43.22 -9.68 -37.04
C GLU A 731 44.22 -10.59 -36.31
N ARG A 732 43.86 -11.09 -35.13
CA ARG A 732 44.68 -12.02 -34.37
C ARG A 732 44.84 -13.37 -35.05
N ALA A 733 43.77 -13.93 -35.64
CA ALA A 733 43.85 -15.17 -36.41
C ALA A 733 44.85 -15.02 -37.57
N ARG A 734 44.71 -13.97 -38.39
CA ARG A 734 45.62 -13.68 -39.51
C ARG A 734 47.07 -13.49 -39.07
N ALA A 735 47.30 -12.85 -37.92
CA ALA A 735 48.64 -12.64 -37.38
C ALA A 735 49.32 -13.97 -36.98
N GLU A 736 48.62 -14.84 -36.26
CA GLU A 736 49.15 -16.16 -35.88
C GLU A 736 49.25 -17.11 -37.08
N GLU A 737 48.35 -17.02 -38.07
CA GLU A 737 48.48 -17.73 -39.36
C GLU A 737 49.74 -17.32 -40.12
N GLY A 738 50.06 -16.01 -40.13
CA GLY A 738 51.28 -15.49 -40.73
C GLY A 738 52.53 -16.04 -40.05
N ARG A 739 52.57 -16.05 -38.71
CA ARG A 739 53.66 -16.67 -37.93
C ARG A 739 53.77 -18.17 -38.20
N ALA A 740 52.67 -18.90 -38.15
CA ALA A 740 52.63 -20.33 -38.41
C ALA A 740 53.22 -20.66 -39.80
N ARG A 741 52.86 -19.89 -40.83
CA ARG A 741 53.41 -20.07 -42.18
C ARG A 741 54.92 -19.84 -42.23
N VAL A 742 55.41 -18.73 -41.68
CA VAL A 742 56.86 -18.42 -41.68
C VAL A 742 57.66 -19.46 -40.89
N ALA A 743 57.16 -19.88 -39.73
CA ALA A 743 57.78 -20.93 -38.92
C ALA A 743 57.79 -22.29 -39.64
N LYS A 744 56.73 -22.61 -40.40
CA LYS A 744 56.64 -23.80 -41.25
C LYS A 744 57.68 -23.79 -42.37
N GLU A 745 57.80 -22.67 -43.09
CA GLU A 745 58.75 -22.48 -44.19
C GLU A 745 60.19 -22.62 -43.66
N LEU A 746 60.52 -21.94 -42.56
CA LEU A 746 61.83 -22.07 -41.88
C LEU A 746 62.14 -23.51 -41.45
N ALA A 747 61.16 -24.21 -40.85
CA ALA A 747 61.29 -25.60 -40.44
C ALA A 747 61.45 -26.59 -41.62
N GLN A 748 60.98 -26.22 -42.82
CA GLN A 748 61.16 -27.00 -44.05
C GLN A 748 62.51 -26.73 -44.72
N CYS A 749 63.01 -25.49 -44.71
CA CYS A 749 64.33 -25.16 -45.23
C CYS A 749 65.45 -25.79 -44.39
N LEU A 750 65.36 -25.72 -43.06
CA LEU A 750 66.41 -26.17 -42.14
C LEU A 750 66.45 -27.69 -41.88
N ARG A 751 65.75 -28.53 -42.66
CA ARG A 751 65.83 -29.99 -42.48
C ARG A 751 67.23 -30.52 -42.80
N ALA A 752 67.64 -31.58 -42.09
CA ALA A 752 68.91 -32.26 -42.27
C ALA A 752 69.15 -32.75 -43.72
N ASP A 753 68.08 -33.20 -44.42
CA ASP A 753 68.17 -33.66 -45.80
C ASP A 753 68.28 -32.53 -46.85
N ALA A 754 68.11 -31.27 -46.42
CA ALA A 754 68.20 -30.06 -47.23
C ALA A 754 69.44 -29.22 -46.84
N PHE A 755 69.31 -28.36 -45.81
CA PHE A 755 70.34 -27.35 -45.51
C PHE A 755 71.63 -27.94 -44.92
N GLU A 756 71.53 -28.86 -43.96
CA GLU A 756 72.69 -29.51 -43.33
C GLU A 756 73.49 -30.33 -44.36
N ARG A 757 72.79 -31.12 -45.18
CA ARG A 757 73.39 -31.89 -46.27
C ARG A 757 74.04 -31.00 -47.33
N TRP A 758 73.43 -29.87 -47.67
CA TRP A 758 74.02 -28.89 -48.58
C TRP A 758 75.31 -28.32 -47.98
N LEU A 759 75.25 -27.77 -46.76
CA LEU A 759 76.39 -27.21 -46.03
C LEU A 759 77.56 -28.21 -45.92
N CYS A 760 77.28 -29.47 -45.61
CA CYS A 760 78.30 -30.53 -45.54
C CYS A 760 78.85 -30.94 -46.91
N THR A 761 78.13 -30.69 -48.00
CA THR A 761 78.63 -30.94 -49.37
C THR A 761 79.58 -29.83 -49.79
N GLU A 762 79.23 -28.56 -49.59
CA GLU A 762 80.11 -27.41 -49.85
C GLU A 762 81.39 -27.49 -48.99
N ALA A 763 81.26 -27.83 -47.70
CA ALA A 763 82.41 -27.99 -46.80
C ALA A 763 83.32 -29.17 -47.18
N LEU A 764 82.76 -30.26 -47.72
CA LEU A 764 83.55 -31.38 -48.22
C LEU A 764 84.30 -31.02 -49.51
N ASP A 765 83.71 -30.19 -50.38
CA ASP A 765 84.36 -29.72 -51.61
C ASP A 765 85.55 -28.81 -51.29
N LEU A 766 85.36 -27.80 -50.43
CA LEU A 766 86.43 -26.93 -49.92
C LEU A 766 87.56 -27.71 -49.22
N LEU A 767 87.20 -28.74 -48.44
CA LEU A 767 88.15 -29.65 -47.80
C LEU A 767 88.96 -30.45 -48.83
N VAL A 768 88.28 -31.06 -49.82
CA VAL A 768 88.95 -31.88 -50.83
C VAL A 768 89.81 -31.01 -51.75
N THR A 769 89.41 -29.78 -52.08
CA THR A 769 90.26 -28.83 -52.83
C THR A 769 91.56 -28.51 -52.09
N ALA A 770 91.50 -28.09 -50.82
CA ALA A 770 92.71 -27.78 -50.05
C ALA A 770 93.59 -29.03 -49.79
N ALA A 771 92.98 -30.20 -49.64
CA ALA A 771 93.69 -31.47 -49.59
C ALA A 771 94.33 -31.83 -50.94
N SER A 772 93.74 -31.40 -52.04
CA SER A 772 94.25 -31.59 -53.40
C SER A 772 95.54 -30.79 -53.63
N ASP A 773 95.53 -29.50 -53.27
CA ASP A 773 96.73 -28.65 -53.33
C ASP A 773 97.87 -29.23 -52.48
N THR A 774 97.55 -29.64 -51.25
CA THR A 774 98.53 -30.24 -50.33
C THR A 774 99.06 -31.59 -50.86
N LEU A 775 98.21 -32.42 -51.47
CA LEU A 775 98.65 -33.69 -52.09
C LEU A 775 99.55 -33.43 -53.30
N ARG A 776 99.25 -32.40 -54.09
CA ARG A 776 100.04 -32.01 -55.25
C ARG A 776 101.46 -31.61 -54.85
N GLU A 777 101.63 -30.87 -53.73
CA GLU A 777 102.94 -30.60 -53.14
C GLU A 777 103.63 -31.87 -52.62
N LEU A 778 102.91 -32.74 -51.89
CA LEU A 778 103.47 -33.95 -51.28
C LEU A 778 103.82 -35.07 -52.29
N SER A 779 103.35 -34.97 -53.53
CA SER A 779 103.55 -35.97 -54.60
C SER A 779 104.30 -35.45 -55.83
N ASP A 780 104.98 -34.32 -55.71
CA ASP A 780 105.71 -33.65 -56.81
C ASP A 780 104.85 -33.46 -58.09
N GLY A 781 103.57 -33.14 -57.87
CA GLY A 781 102.57 -32.96 -58.93
C GLY A 781 101.87 -34.23 -59.44
N GLN A 782 102.22 -35.42 -58.97
CA GLN A 782 101.66 -36.68 -59.52
C GLN A 782 100.17 -36.89 -59.17
N TYR A 783 99.74 -36.53 -57.96
CA TYR A 783 98.39 -36.83 -57.47
C TYR A 783 97.59 -35.59 -57.09
N GLU A 784 96.30 -35.64 -57.41
CA GLU A 784 95.31 -34.60 -57.15
C GLU A 784 94.02 -35.27 -56.62
N LEU A 785 93.39 -34.74 -55.58
CA LEU A 785 92.12 -35.24 -55.04
C LEU A 785 90.92 -34.53 -55.70
N ALA A 786 89.84 -35.29 -55.90
CA ALA A 786 88.58 -34.76 -56.43
C ALA A 786 87.36 -35.45 -55.79
N LEU A 787 86.21 -34.79 -55.81
CA LEU A 787 84.93 -35.42 -55.47
C LEU A 787 84.28 -36.06 -56.71
N GLY A 788 83.92 -37.34 -56.58
CA GLY A 788 83.02 -38.03 -57.48
C GLY A 788 81.55 -37.70 -57.17
N ALA A 789 80.64 -37.98 -58.11
CA ALA A 789 79.22 -37.59 -58.10
C ALA A 789 78.33 -38.22 -56.97
N ARG A 790 78.93 -38.75 -55.91
CA ARG A 790 78.31 -39.33 -54.71
C ARG A 790 78.96 -38.87 -53.40
N ASN A 791 79.77 -37.81 -53.43
CA ASN A 791 80.62 -37.37 -52.33
C ASN A 791 81.62 -38.49 -51.90
N GLU A 792 82.13 -39.22 -52.90
CA GLU A 792 83.21 -40.20 -52.77
C GLU A 792 84.52 -39.53 -53.21
N ILE A 793 85.63 -39.82 -52.51
CA ILE A 793 86.93 -39.23 -52.81
C ILE A 793 87.62 -40.05 -53.90
N GLU A 794 87.86 -39.39 -55.04
CA GLU A 794 88.61 -39.90 -56.18
C GLU A 794 90.02 -39.29 -56.18
N VAL A 795 90.96 -40.00 -56.78
CA VAL A 795 92.32 -39.53 -57.03
C VAL A 795 92.51 -39.45 -58.54
N ILE A 796 93.01 -38.31 -59.00
CA ILE A 796 93.47 -38.11 -60.38
C ILE A 796 94.97 -38.41 -60.38
N ASP A 797 95.38 -39.34 -61.24
CA ASP A 797 96.78 -39.71 -61.46
C ASP A 797 97.29 -38.98 -62.72
N HIS A 798 98.14 -37.97 -62.53
CA HIS A 798 98.69 -37.16 -63.63
C HIS A 798 99.83 -37.88 -64.39
N ALA A 799 100.41 -38.94 -63.84
CA ALA A 799 101.36 -39.78 -64.58
C ALA A 799 100.61 -40.70 -65.57
N GLU A 800 99.49 -41.28 -65.14
CA GLU A 800 98.57 -42.05 -66.01
C GLU A 800 97.56 -41.14 -66.74
N ALA A 801 98.06 -40.08 -67.37
CA ALA A 801 97.32 -39.17 -68.25
C ALA A 801 96.02 -38.55 -67.68
N GLY A 802 95.95 -38.35 -66.36
CA GLY A 802 94.78 -37.82 -65.66
C GLY A 802 93.73 -38.88 -65.31
N MET A 803 94.12 -40.16 -65.21
CA MET A 803 93.20 -41.24 -64.87
C MET A 803 92.58 -41.02 -63.49
N ARG A 804 91.24 -41.00 -63.43
CA ARG A 804 90.50 -41.01 -62.17
C ARG A 804 90.34 -42.43 -61.63
N ARG A 805 90.75 -42.65 -60.38
CA ARG A 805 90.62 -43.92 -59.65
C ARG A 805 90.11 -43.69 -58.23
N ASN A 806 89.39 -44.66 -57.67
CA ASN A 806 88.88 -44.55 -56.29
C ASN A 806 90.05 -44.58 -55.30
N ALA A 807 90.02 -43.75 -54.26
CA ALA A 807 91.15 -43.64 -53.31
C ALA A 807 91.51 -44.96 -52.57
N ARG A 808 90.65 -45.99 -52.62
CA ARG A 808 90.94 -47.35 -52.12
C ARG A 808 91.87 -48.19 -53.03
N THR A 809 92.26 -47.70 -54.21
CA THR A 809 93.16 -48.42 -55.14
C THR A 809 94.61 -47.91 -55.11
N LEU A 810 94.93 -47.02 -54.18
CA LEU A 810 96.28 -46.46 -53.99
C LEU A 810 97.23 -47.49 -53.37
N SER A 811 98.54 -47.38 -53.63
CA SER A 811 99.54 -48.14 -52.87
C SER A 811 99.73 -47.59 -51.45
N GLY A 812 100.54 -48.27 -50.62
CA GLY A 812 100.77 -47.86 -49.23
C GLY A 812 101.40 -46.48 -49.06
N GLY A 813 102.33 -46.09 -49.95
CA GLY A 813 102.95 -44.75 -49.93
C GLY A 813 101.99 -43.67 -50.44
N GLU A 814 101.32 -43.93 -51.56
CA GLU A 814 100.31 -43.04 -52.15
C GLU A 814 99.16 -42.75 -51.16
N THR A 815 98.69 -43.79 -50.46
CA THR A 815 97.65 -43.68 -49.42
C THR A 815 98.12 -42.81 -48.25
N PHE A 816 99.40 -42.90 -47.88
CA PHE A 816 99.98 -42.06 -46.84
C PHE A 816 100.08 -40.59 -47.29
N GLN A 817 100.50 -40.31 -48.53
CA GLN A 817 100.48 -38.93 -49.05
C GLN A 817 99.05 -38.36 -49.11
N ALA A 818 98.10 -39.11 -49.68
CA ALA A 818 96.72 -38.67 -49.86
C ALA A 818 95.99 -38.42 -48.53
N ALA A 819 96.15 -39.30 -47.54
CA ALA A 819 95.53 -39.11 -46.23
C ALA A 819 96.26 -38.08 -45.36
N LEU A 820 97.57 -37.87 -45.53
CA LEU A 820 98.30 -36.80 -44.84
C LEU A 820 97.82 -35.44 -45.33
N ALA A 821 97.74 -35.26 -46.65
CA ALA A 821 97.19 -34.06 -47.27
C ALA A 821 95.76 -33.75 -46.80
N LEU A 822 94.92 -34.79 -46.70
CA LEU A 822 93.54 -34.68 -46.27
C LEU A 822 93.38 -34.40 -44.77
N ALA A 823 94.23 -34.97 -43.90
CA ALA A 823 94.24 -34.68 -42.47
C ALA A 823 94.77 -33.26 -42.18
N LEU A 824 95.77 -32.79 -42.95
CA LEU A 824 96.26 -31.42 -42.89
C LEU A 824 95.16 -30.43 -43.30
N ALA A 825 94.60 -30.59 -44.50
CA ALA A 825 93.50 -29.74 -44.97
C ALA A 825 92.27 -29.75 -44.05
N LEU A 826 92.04 -30.83 -43.29
CA LEU A 826 91.02 -30.88 -42.26
C LEU A 826 91.38 -30.03 -41.04
N SER A 827 92.63 -30.07 -40.58
CA SER A 827 93.15 -29.16 -39.53
C SER A 827 93.05 -27.68 -39.97
N ASP A 828 93.37 -27.36 -41.22
CA ASP A 828 93.21 -26.04 -41.83
C ASP A 828 91.75 -25.58 -41.91
N GLN A 829 90.91 -26.31 -42.64
CA GLN A 829 89.56 -25.85 -42.99
C GLN A 829 88.61 -25.80 -41.79
N VAL A 830 88.84 -26.62 -40.75
CA VAL A 830 88.06 -26.53 -39.49
C VAL A 830 88.24 -25.17 -38.81
N ALA A 831 89.43 -24.56 -38.90
CA ALA A 831 89.66 -23.22 -38.34
C ALA A 831 88.97 -22.11 -39.15
N GLY A 832 88.78 -22.30 -40.47
CA GLY A 832 88.12 -21.34 -41.36
C GLY A 832 86.60 -21.47 -41.45
N LEU A 833 86.06 -22.68 -41.30
CA LEU A 833 84.63 -22.99 -41.52
C LEU A 833 83.80 -23.02 -40.23
N SER A 834 84.42 -23.15 -39.04
CA SER A 834 83.67 -23.18 -37.78
C SER A 834 83.29 -21.77 -37.32
N ALA A 835 82.00 -21.53 -37.14
CA ALA A 835 81.47 -20.23 -36.70
C ALA A 835 81.84 -19.86 -35.24
N THR A 836 82.47 -20.76 -34.49
CA THR A 836 83.05 -20.47 -33.18
C THR A 836 84.53 -20.83 -33.14
N ALA A 837 85.37 -19.88 -32.72
CA ALA A 837 86.83 -20.04 -32.57
C ALA A 837 87.25 -20.96 -31.40
N ALA A 838 86.40 -21.92 -31.03
CA ALA A 838 86.59 -22.85 -29.93
C ALA A 838 87.11 -24.24 -30.37
N ARG A 839 86.98 -24.59 -31.66
CA ARG A 839 87.22 -25.95 -32.20
C ARG A 839 88.47 -26.09 -33.07
N SER A 840 89.43 -25.19 -32.95
CA SER A 840 90.69 -25.26 -33.71
C SER A 840 91.52 -26.51 -33.36
N LEU A 841 92.05 -27.19 -34.38
CA LEU A 841 92.86 -28.41 -34.22
C LEU A 841 94.35 -28.07 -34.16
N ASP A 842 94.73 -27.34 -33.11
CA ASP A 842 96.08 -26.81 -32.84
C ASP A 842 97.20 -27.87 -32.67
N SER A 843 96.91 -29.17 -32.81
CA SER A 843 97.92 -30.23 -32.75
C SER A 843 97.61 -31.42 -33.67
N LEU A 844 98.67 -32.06 -34.17
CA LEU A 844 98.64 -33.25 -35.03
C LEU A 844 99.74 -34.23 -34.61
N PHE A 845 99.41 -35.51 -34.41
CA PHE A 845 100.33 -36.58 -34.04
C PHE A 845 100.34 -37.71 -35.07
N LEU A 846 101.52 -38.06 -35.60
CA LEU A 846 101.70 -39.01 -36.71
C LEU A 846 102.44 -40.28 -36.22
N ASP A 847 101.73 -41.39 -35.96
CA ASP A 847 102.30 -42.60 -35.33
C ASP A 847 102.82 -43.64 -36.34
N GLU A 848 103.96 -43.34 -36.97
CA GLU A 848 104.66 -44.14 -37.99
C GLU A 848 103.92 -44.38 -39.33
N GLY A 849 104.70 -44.53 -40.41
CA GLY A 849 104.20 -44.68 -41.79
C GLY A 849 105.26 -44.31 -42.84
N PHE A 850 106.16 -43.39 -42.47
CA PHE A 850 107.31 -42.92 -43.25
C PHE A 850 108.26 -44.02 -43.78
N GLY A 851 108.26 -45.22 -43.16
CA GLY A 851 109.11 -46.35 -43.55
C GLY A 851 108.68 -47.09 -44.82
N SER A 852 107.51 -46.78 -45.40
CA SER A 852 107.07 -47.26 -46.71
C SER A 852 107.19 -46.22 -47.83
N LEU A 853 107.85 -45.08 -47.55
CA LEU A 853 108.20 -44.06 -48.54
C LEU A 853 109.61 -44.33 -49.07
N ASP A 854 109.88 -43.95 -50.32
CA ASP A 854 111.25 -43.84 -50.82
C ASP A 854 111.95 -42.59 -50.24
N PRO A 855 113.29 -42.47 -50.34
CA PRO A 855 114.02 -41.35 -49.77
C PRO A 855 113.64 -39.96 -50.32
N ALA A 856 113.27 -39.83 -51.59
CA ALA A 856 112.92 -38.54 -52.18
C ALA A 856 111.54 -38.08 -51.72
N THR A 857 110.55 -38.98 -51.73
CA THR A 857 109.22 -38.69 -51.14
C THR A 857 109.34 -38.37 -49.65
N LEU A 858 110.21 -39.08 -48.90
CA LEU A 858 110.45 -38.81 -47.48
C LEU A 858 110.98 -37.39 -47.25
N ASP A 859 111.92 -36.91 -48.06
CA ASP A 859 112.50 -35.57 -47.92
C ASP A 859 111.48 -34.45 -48.26
N THR A 860 110.60 -34.67 -49.24
CA THR A 860 109.48 -33.76 -49.58
C THR A 860 108.42 -33.71 -48.48
N VAL A 861 108.04 -34.86 -47.92
CA VAL A 861 107.12 -34.95 -46.77
C VAL A 861 107.72 -34.23 -45.56
N ALA A 862 108.99 -34.47 -45.24
CA ALA A 862 109.68 -33.82 -44.14
C ALA A 862 109.75 -32.28 -44.32
N ALA A 863 110.10 -31.79 -45.51
CA ALA A 863 110.14 -30.36 -45.81
C ALA A 863 108.76 -29.69 -45.71
N THR A 864 107.68 -30.44 -45.97
CA THR A 864 106.30 -29.95 -45.83
C THR A 864 105.85 -29.90 -44.37
N LEU A 865 106.15 -30.93 -43.58
CA LEU A 865 105.93 -30.91 -42.12
C LEU A 865 106.73 -29.78 -41.44
N GLU A 866 107.96 -29.52 -41.88
CA GLU A 866 108.78 -28.39 -41.43
C GLU A 866 108.14 -27.02 -41.74
N ARG A 867 107.60 -26.81 -42.96
CA ARG A 867 106.85 -25.58 -43.29
C ARG A 867 105.64 -25.40 -42.38
N LEU A 868 104.86 -26.46 -42.19
CA LEU A 868 103.59 -26.45 -41.45
C LEU A 868 103.78 -26.17 -39.95
N ALA A 869 104.85 -26.68 -39.34
CA ALA A 869 105.18 -26.40 -37.95
C ALA A 869 106.02 -25.12 -37.76
N GLY A 870 106.55 -24.53 -38.83
CA GLY A 870 107.20 -23.22 -38.81
C GLY A 870 106.23 -22.06 -38.60
N GLY A 871 104.95 -22.24 -38.93
CA GLY A 871 103.86 -21.37 -38.49
C GLY A 871 103.47 -21.70 -37.04
N ARG A 872 103.66 -20.75 -36.12
CA ARG A 872 103.43 -20.87 -34.65
C ARG A 872 102.00 -21.22 -34.20
N GLU A 873 101.10 -21.50 -35.13
CA GLU A 873 99.68 -21.75 -34.86
C GLU A 873 99.39 -23.24 -34.60
N ARG A 874 100.34 -24.15 -34.88
CA ARG A 874 100.11 -25.61 -34.79
C ARG A 874 101.30 -26.36 -34.20
N MET A 875 101.01 -27.40 -33.43
CA MET A 875 101.99 -28.36 -32.92
C MET A 875 101.99 -29.65 -33.75
N VAL A 876 103.12 -30.04 -34.32
CA VAL A 876 103.29 -31.30 -35.06
C VAL A 876 104.21 -32.25 -34.29
N GLY A 877 103.68 -33.40 -33.89
CA GLY A 877 104.39 -34.47 -33.20
C GLY A 877 104.55 -35.71 -34.07
N VAL A 878 105.78 -36.06 -34.44
CA VAL A 878 106.08 -37.22 -35.29
C VAL A 878 106.52 -38.41 -34.43
N VAL A 879 106.02 -39.62 -34.69
CA VAL A 879 106.66 -40.86 -34.21
C VAL A 879 107.34 -41.52 -35.38
N THR A 880 108.63 -41.84 -35.23
CA THR A 880 109.37 -42.57 -36.27
C THR A 880 110.47 -43.44 -35.68
N HIS A 881 110.83 -44.47 -36.44
CA HIS A 881 112.06 -45.23 -36.27
C HIS A 881 113.09 -44.93 -37.38
N VAL A 882 112.75 -44.05 -38.33
CA VAL A 882 113.60 -43.68 -39.48
C VAL A 882 114.56 -42.54 -39.06
N PRO A 883 115.89 -42.76 -39.01
CA PRO A 883 116.84 -41.74 -38.52
C PRO A 883 116.85 -40.46 -39.36
N ALA A 884 116.78 -40.58 -40.69
CA ALA A 884 116.82 -39.43 -41.61
C ALA A 884 115.70 -38.40 -41.35
N LEU A 885 114.52 -38.84 -40.91
CA LEU A 885 113.45 -37.94 -40.50
C LEU A 885 113.67 -37.42 -39.08
N ALA A 886 114.17 -38.25 -38.17
CA ALA A 886 114.42 -37.86 -36.79
C ALA A 886 115.52 -36.79 -36.65
N ASP A 887 116.60 -36.86 -37.44
CA ASP A 887 117.72 -35.93 -37.39
C ASP A 887 117.39 -34.53 -37.96
N ARG A 888 116.31 -34.40 -38.75
CA ARG A 888 115.82 -33.11 -39.27
C ARG A 888 114.98 -32.31 -38.27
N ILE A 889 114.49 -32.93 -37.19
CA ILE A 889 113.48 -32.36 -36.30
C ILE A 889 114.14 -31.80 -35.03
N PRO A 890 113.93 -30.51 -34.67
CA PRO A 890 114.78 -29.78 -33.71
C PRO A 890 114.60 -30.23 -32.25
N VAL A 891 113.40 -30.70 -31.87
CA VAL A 891 113.12 -31.23 -30.53
C VAL A 891 112.91 -32.74 -30.63
N ARG A 892 113.82 -33.51 -30.02
CA ARG A 892 113.77 -34.97 -30.02
C ARG A 892 113.46 -35.48 -28.62
N PHE A 893 112.53 -36.41 -28.51
CA PHE A 893 112.25 -37.14 -27.28
C PHE A 893 112.65 -38.59 -27.49
N GLU A 894 113.83 -38.96 -26.96
CA GLU A 894 114.31 -40.33 -27.02
C GLU A 894 113.61 -41.18 -25.95
N VAL A 895 112.91 -42.22 -26.39
CA VAL A 895 112.35 -43.26 -25.53
C VAL A 895 113.32 -44.44 -25.51
N ARG A 896 113.98 -44.64 -24.37
CA ARG A 896 114.87 -45.78 -24.12
C ARG A 896 114.19 -46.74 -23.14
N ARG A 897 114.47 -48.04 -23.23
CA ARG A 897 113.82 -49.06 -22.39
C ARG A 897 114.85 -49.96 -21.73
N ASP A 898 114.71 -50.16 -20.43
CA ASP A 898 115.59 -50.98 -19.59
C ASP A 898 114.79 -52.04 -18.81
N ALA A 899 115.39 -52.60 -17.74
CA ALA A 899 114.72 -53.56 -16.86
C ALA A 899 113.62 -52.93 -15.96
N LYS A 900 113.78 -51.65 -15.60
CA LYS A 900 112.83 -50.90 -14.76
C LYS A 900 111.59 -50.50 -15.57
N GLY A 901 111.77 -50.00 -16.80
CA GLY A 901 110.66 -49.60 -17.67
C GLY A 901 111.12 -48.85 -18.92
N SER A 902 110.21 -48.06 -19.47
CA SER A 902 110.51 -47.04 -20.47
C SER A 902 110.86 -45.72 -19.79
N HIS A 903 111.90 -45.06 -20.29
CA HIS A 903 112.44 -43.78 -19.81
C HIS A 903 112.49 -42.78 -20.96
N LEU A 904 112.25 -41.51 -20.66
CA LEU A 904 112.24 -40.42 -21.63
C LEU A 904 113.42 -39.48 -21.44
N HIS A 905 114.09 -39.11 -22.52
CA HIS A 905 115.11 -38.06 -22.52
C HIS A 905 114.82 -37.03 -23.61
N ARG A 906 114.59 -35.77 -23.22
CA ARG A 906 114.47 -34.66 -24.17
C ARG A 906 115.86 -34.24 -24.63
N VAL A 907 116.12 -34.38 -25.92
CA VAL A 907 117.32 -33.91 -26.63
C VAL A 907 116.88 -32.75 -27.52
N THR A 908 117.24 -31.53 -27.13
CA THR A 908 117.25 -30.38 -28.04
C THR A 908 118.50 -30.44 -28.92
N ALA A 909 118.35 -30.18 -30.21
CA ALA A 909 119.44 -30.06 -31.17
C ALA A 909 120.24 -28.76 -31.00
#